data_AF-A0A8S2DHR0-F1
#
_entry.id   AF-A0A8S2DHR0-F1
#
_cell.length_a   1.000
_cell.length_b   1.000
_cell.length_c   1.000
_cell.angle_alpha   90.00
_cell.angle_beta   90.00
_cell.angle_gamma   90.00
#
_symmetry.space_group_name_H-M   'P 1'
#
loop_
_entity.id
_entity.type
_entity.pdbx_description
1 polymer ?
#
loop_
_entity_poly.entity_id
_entity_poly.type
_entity_poly.pdbx_seq_one_letter_code
_entity_poly.pdbx_strand_id
1 'polypeptide(L)'
;MPVNEQAKQEMLEYCSDYYQTNTNELEKIDEFRRTYSREKAIEWYTDECFLYKLLNKALRTENVDLLYLFRFYTIDLCQQLENEQVYLQERQKLTLYRCQIMSKQEFEKLKSNTGILISTNGFFSTTKNRNIALRFAAPSRGLDLNTLVLFEIKVDKQLSTTIVADIDKYSRNEGEEEYLFSLCAVFRIDAVEFDLSLNLWKTHMTATDDGSKQREDYLTYISQQTVTGEYTPTILFGRLLLCEMGQIEKAEKYFNMLLKTLPYDHADMPAVYNNIGNVLRRKGELNLALENYTKSYNLCQQRLTSDNTQLAESLNNIALIHRQKGNYDLAMMHYRQVFAIYEKNYSGDHVTKAKTMDCIGMVYKLKKDYIMSLDYLHQAFRMFERVLPAEHPVRAQTLGNIGLVYEDQKDFDSALQYYQLQLEMEEKILSSEHSNLTRDLDSIVRILKKKGQHETALNFCQKKLSTQRANLPKNHIRIGHMLKTLGDIFRDKEQSSKEALECYEQALAIFENCSPTNHSGLIDCLIAISGLYSNANRFDDALTNRFKAFDFQQRIQSPSNPSLAWALKDIGRIYFCMNKYIQALDYYMNALKIFEKNYDHEHKHVKNIQNQIATVRNKIDLAGKNNVSPFGTIPDHDIRTNDNGTVLKITKSVSSITTTDTVKSRICIVQ
;
A
#
# COMPACT_ATOMS: atom_id res chain seq x y z
N MET A 1 2.60 13.88 -16.18
CA MET A 1 1.31 14.48 -15.78
C MET A 1 1.03 15.69 -16.67
N PRO A 2 -0.23 16.03 -16.99
CA PRO A 2 -0.52 17.20 -17.81
C PRO A 2 -0.10 18.49 -17.09
N VAL A 3 0.79 19.26 -17.72
CA VAL A 3 1.26 20.59 -17.30
C VAL A 3 0.66 21.58 -18.29
N ASN A 4 -0.59 21.97 -18.06
CA ASN A 4 -1.33 22.88 -18.92
C ASN A 4 -1.91 24.04 -18.11
N GLU A 5 -2.47 25.04 -18.80
CA GLU A 5 -3.08 26.21 -18.14
C GLU A 5 -4.24 25.82 -17.20
N GLN A 6 -4.95 24.72 -17.49
CA GLN A 6 -5.97 24.19 -16.58
C GLN A 6 -5.34 23.74 -15.25
N ALA A 7 -4.21 23.01 -15.28
CA ALA A 7 -3.50 22.60 -14.08
C ALA A 7 -3.00 23.81 -13.26
N LYS A 8 -2.51 24.86 -13.94
CA LYS A 8 -2.15 26.13 -13.31
C LYS A 8 -3.37 26.78 -12.63
N GLN A 9 -4.51 26.81 -13.32
CA GLN A 9 -5.74 27.40 -12.81
C GLN A 9 -6.26 26.65 -11.58
N GLU A 10 -6.36 25.32 -11.64
CA GLU A 10 -6.78 24.46 -10.53
C GLU A 10 -5.90 24.68 -9.28
N MET A 11 -4.58 24.77 -9.48
CA MET A 11 -3.64 25.04 -8.40
C MET A 11 -3.90 26.41 -7.78
N LEU A 12 -4.06 27.45 -8.59
CA LEU A 12 -4.24 28.82 -8.10
C LEU A 12 -5.59 29.02 -7.42
N GLU A 13 -6.67 28.42 -7.92
CA GLU A 13 -7.99 28.43 -7.26
C GLU A 13 -7.92 27.80 -5.87
N TYR A 14 -7.29 26.62 -5.76
CA TYR A 14 -7.06 26.00 -4.45
C TYR A 14 -6.26 26.90 -3.51
N CYS A 15 -5.20 27.56 -4.02
CA CYS A 15 -4.39 28.46 -3.20
C CYS A 15 -5.17 29.70 -2.76
N SER A 16 -5.98 30.28 -3.64
CA SER A 16 -6.86 31.41 -3.33
C SER A 16 -7.88 31.05 -2.24
N ASP A 17 -8.50 29.88 -2.34
CA ASP A 17 -9.45 29.39 -1.32
C ASP A 17 -8.74 29.13 0.02
N TYR A 18 -7.55 28.52 -0.01
CA TYR A 18 -6.76 28.23 1.19
C TYR A 18 -6.33 29.52 1.92
N TYR A 19 -5.96 30.55 1.17
CA TYR A 19 -5.51 31.85 1.69
C TYR A 19 -6.57 32.95 1.63
N GLN A 20 -7.86 32.59 1.60
CA GLN A 20 -8.97 33.54 1.45
C GLN A 20 -8.96 34.72 2.46
N THR A 21 -8.33 34.56 3.63
CA THR A 21 -8.21 35.60 4.66
C THR A 21 -6.86 36.33 4.69
N ASN A 22 -5.89 35.95 3.85
CA ASN A 22 -4.54 36.51 3.83
C ASN A 22 -4.29 37.33 2.56
N THR A 23 -4.44 38.66 2.66
CA THR A 23 -4.31 39.60 1.55
C THR A 23 -2.95 39.53 0.86
N ASN A 24 -1.86 39.39 1.63
CA ASN A 24 -0.50 39.36 1.07
C ASN A 24 -0.27 38.13 0.19
N GLU A 25 -0.79 36.97 0.62
CA GLU A 25 -0.67 35.74 -0.18
C GLU A 25 -1.58 35.80 -1.42
N LEU A 26 -2.77 36.41 -1.32
CA LEU A 26 -3.65 36.63 -2.47
C LEU A 26 -3.01 37.54 -3.53
N GLU A 27 -2.34 38.62 -3.13
CA GLU A 27 -1.57 39.47 -4.05
C GLU A 27 -0.45 38.70 -4.75
N LYS A 28 0.28 37.84 -4.01
CA LYS A 28 1.31 36.96 -4.57
C LYS A 28 0.75 35.93 -5.55
N ILE A 29 -0.44 35.38 -5.28
CA ILE A 29 -1.13 34.47 -6.18
C ILE A 29 -1.51 35.18 -7.49
N ASP A 30 -1.98 36.42 -7.42
CA ASP A 30 -2.29 37.23 -8.61
C ASP A 30 -1.05 37.67 -9.39
N GLU A 31 0.05 37.99 -8.69
CA GLU A 31 1.36 38.24 -9.30
C GLU A 31 1.84 37.01 -10.06
N PHE A 32 1.81 35.83 -9.44
CA PHE A 32 2.17 34.56 -10.05
C PHE A 32 1.32 34.26 -11.29
N ARG A 33 0.00 34.46 -11.19
CA ARG A 33 -0.95 34.24 -12.29
C ARG A 33 -0.53 34.97 -13.57
N ARG A 34 -0.08 36.23 -13.43
CA ARG A 34 0.27 37.12 -14.55
C ARG A 34 1.71 36.96 -15.03
N THR A 35 2.66 36.68 -14.13
CA THR A 35 4.10 36.85 -14.41
C THR A 35 4.91 35.56 -14.43
N TYR A 36 4.33 34.43 -13.99
CA TYR A 36 5.05 33.17 -13.92
C TYR A 36 5.53 32.67 -15.30
N SER A 37 6.77 32.21 -15.32
CA SER A 37 7.37 31.44 -16.42
C SER A 37 8.19 30.30 -15.84
N ARG A 38 8.37 29.22 -16.62
CA ARG A 38 9.13 28.02 -16.22
C ARG A 38 10.58 28.30 -15.80
N GLU A 39 11.19 29.38 -16.32
CA GLU A 39 12.56 29.80 -16.00
C GLU A 39 12.67 30.53 -14.66
N LYS A 40 11.53 30.86 -14.03
CA LYS A 40 11.46 31.53 -12.73
C LYS A 40 10.98 30.59 -11.62
N ALA A 41 10.91 29.28 -11.86
CA ALA A 41 10.41 28.33 -10.87
C ALA A 41 11.26 28.34 -9.59
N ILE A 42 12.60 28.36 -9.69
CA ILE A 42 13.48 28.45 -8.52
C ILE A 42 13.28 29.80 -7.80
N GLU A 43 13.19 30.92 -8.52
CA GLU A 43 12.97 32.25 -7.94
C GLU A 43 11.69 32.27 -7.09
N TRP A 44 10.58 31.75 -7.63
CA TRP A 44 9.31 31.62 -6.91
C TRP A 44 9.37 30.64 -5.73
N TYR A 45 10.26 29.64 -5.79
CA TYR A 45 10.44 28.68 -4.69
C TYR A 45 11.19 29.31 -3.53
N THR A 46 12.17 30.18 -3.82
CA THR A 46 12.94 30.91 -2.79
C THR A 46 12.17 32.08 -2.18
N ASP A 47 11.12 32.57 -2.83
CA ASP A 47 10.22 33.58 -2.25
C ASP A 47 9.37 32.95 -1.11
N GLU A 48 9.22 33.65 0.02
CA GLU A 48 8.46 33.19 1.20
C GLU A 48 6.93 33.28 0.99
N CYS A 49 6.44 32.77 -0.14
CA CYS A 49 5.06 32.80 -0.58
C CYS A 49 4.33 31.45 -0.43
N PHE A 50 3.07 31.44 -0.84
CA PHE A 50 2.18 30.27 -0.85
C PHE A 50 2.80 29.02 -1.48
N LEU A 51 3.60 29.16 -2.56
CA LEU A 51 4.22 28.03 -3.27
C LEU A 51 5.16 27.26 -2.35
N TYR A 52 6.13 27.95 -1.77
CA TYR A 52 7.08 27.36 -0.83
C TYR A 52 6.35 26.70 0.35
N LYS A 53 5.37 27.40 0.93
CA LYS A 53 4.65 26.92 2.13
C LYS A 53 3.81 25.67 1.85
N LEU A 54 2.97 25.71 0.82
CA LEU A 54 2.04 24.62 0.51
C LEU A 54 2.73 23.42 -0.15
N LEU A 55 3.70 23.65 -1.04
CA LEU A 55 4.44 22.54 -1.65
C LEU A 55 5.26 21.78 -0.61
N ASN A 56 6.01 22.48 0.25
CA ASN A 56 6.77 21.80 1.31
C ASN A 56 5.86 21.14 2.34
N LYS A 57 4.66 21.69 2.61
CA LYS A 57 3.65 21.03 3.43
C LYS A 57 3.15 19.74 2.76
N ALA A 58 2.87 19.78 1.46
CA ALA A 58 2.41 18.64 0.67
C ALA A 58 3.44 17.50 0.69
N LEU A 59 4.71 17.83 0.43
CA LEU A 59 5.84 16.92 0.46
C LEU A 59 6.04 16.30 1.87
N ARG A 60 6.02 17.13 2.93
CA ARG A 60 6.19 16.66 4.31
C ARG A 60 5.07 15.73 4.76
N THR A 61 3.84 15.97 4.31
CA THR A 61 2.65 15.20 4.71
C THR A 61 2.29 14.08 3.72
N GLU A 62 3.07 13.90 2.65
CA GLU A 62 2.80 12.96 1.56
C GLU A 62 1.36 13.07 1.04
N ASN A 63 0.88 14.31 0.96
CA ASN A 63 -0.47 14.61 0.55
C ASN A 63 -0.56 14.54 -0.98
N VAL A 64 -1.00 13.39 -1.47
CA VAL A 64 -1.14 13.07 -2.90
C VAL A 64 -1.99 14.11 -3.64
N ASP A 65 -3.01 14.68 -3.00
CA ASP A 65 -3.90 15.66 -3.63
C ASP A 65 -3.16 16.97 -3.89
N LEU A 66 -2.45 17.46 -2.88
CA LEU A 66 -1.66 18.67 -3.01
C LEU A 66 -0.50 18.46 -3.98
N LEU A 67 0.18 17.32 -3.93
CA LEU A 67 1.25 17.00 -4.88
C LEU A 67 0.73 16.97 -6.32
N TYR A 68 -0.48 16.43 -6.54
CA TYR A 68 -1.12 16.48 -7.85
C TYR A 68 -1.53 17.90 -8.24
N LEU A 69 -2.11 18.70 -7.34
CA LEU A 69 -2.47 20.09 -7.63
C LEU A 69 -1.24 20.92 -8.02
N PHE A 70 -0.13 20.75 -7.29
CA PHE A 70 1.13 21.43 -7.54
C PHE A 70 1.96 20.82 -8.68
N ARG A 71 1.45 19.82 -9.40
CA ARG A 71 2.16 19.15 -10.51
C ARG A 71 2.69 20.13 -11.56
N PHE A 72 1.91 21.18 -11.85
CA PHE A 72 2.26 22.20 -12.84
C PHE A 72 3.59 22.85 -12.48
N TYR A 73 3.70 23.34 -11.24
CA TYR A 73 4.88 24.03 -10.75
C TYR A 73 6.03 23.09 -10.36
N THR A 74 5.72 21.94 -9.78
CA THR A 74 6.74 21.02 -9.25
C THR A 74 7.59 20.43 -10.37
N ILE A 75 6.98 20.15 -11.53
CA ILE A 75 7.70 19.65 -12.72
C ILE A 75 8.66 20.72 -13.24
N ASP A 76 8.21 21.95 -13.42
CA ASP A 76 9.06 23.07 -13.85
C ASP A 76 10.21 23.31 -12.87
N LEU A 77 9.94 23.28 -11.56
CA LEU A 77 10.95 23.43 -10.51
C LEU A 77 12.01 22.33 -10.58
N CYS A 78 11.60 21.06 -10.72
CA CYS A 78 12.55 19.95 -10.84
C CYS A 78 13.39 20.07 -12.11
N GLN A 79 12.77 20.40 -13.25
CA GLN A 79 13.49 20.57 -14.52
C GLN A 79 14.48 21.74 -14.47
N GLN A 80 14.08 22.87 -13.87
CA GLN A 80 15.00 23.99 -13.71
C GLN A 80 16.16 23.63 -12.78
N LEU A 81 15.89 22.93 -11.68
CA LEU A 81 16.95 22.46 -10.78
C LEU A 81 17.91 21.50 -11.48
N GLU A 82 17.40 20.59 -12.31
CA GLU A 82 18.22 19.68 -13.13
C GLU A 82 19.19 20.42 -14.06
N ASN A 83 18.75 21.53 -14.66
CA ASN A 83 19.60 22.36 -15.51
C ASN A 83 20.68 23.14 -14.74
N GLU A 84 20.44 23.41 -13.45
CA GLU A 84 21.29 24.25 -12.58
C GLU A 84 22.16 23.41 -11.63
N GLN A 85 22.26 22.12 -11.93
CA GLN A 85 23.02 21.13 -11.18
C GLN A 85 24.54 21.41 -11.18
N VAL A 86 25.17 21.21 -10.02
CA VAL A 86 26.60 21.48 -9.83
C VAL A 86 27.43 20.25 -10.18
N TYR A 87 28.25 20.35 -11.22
CA TYR A 87 29.30 19.37 -11.50
C TYR A 87 30.57 19.71 -10.73
N LEU A 88 30.83 18.97 -9.64
CA LEU A 88 32.05 19.12 -8.86
C LEU A 88 33.25 18.56 -9.64
N GLN A 89 34.18 19.42 -10.05
CA GLN A 89 35.49 18.99 -10.54
C GLN A 89 36.33 18.41 -9.39
N GLU A 90 37.18 17.42 -9.66
CA GLU A 90 37.92 16.56 -8.70
C GLU A 90 38.60 17.28 -7.50
N ARG A 91 38.85 18.59 -7.60
CA ARG A 91 39.58 19.39 -6.61
C ARG A 91 38.72 20.16 -5.59
N GLN A 92 37.42 20.39 -5.80
CA GLN A 92 36.63 21.19 -4.86
C GLN A 92 35.97 20.32 -3.77
N LYS A 93 36.08 20.74 -2.50
CA LYS A 93 35.30 20.19 -1.38
C LYS A 93 34.15 21.16 -1.11
N LEU A 94 32.92 20.73 -1.32
CA LEU A 94 31.73 21.52 -1.03
C LEU A 94 31.14 21.07 0.32
N THR A 95 31.06 22.00 1.26
CA THR A 95 30.37 21.80 2.54
C THR A 95 29.23 22.80 2.63
N LEU A 96 28.03 22.30 2.90
CA LEU A 96 26.80 23.07 2.99
C LEU A 96 26.24 23.00 4.41
N TYR A 97 25.55 24.06 4.81
CA TYR A 97 25.07 24.26 6.16
C TYR A 97 23.59 24.60 6.18
N ARG A 98 22.88 24.08 7.17
CA ARG A 98 21.50 24.46 7.47
C ARG A 98 21.22 24.33 8.96
N CYS A 99 20.61 25.34 9.58
CA CYS A 99 20.23 25.27 10.99
C CYS A 99 18.72 25.38 11.16
N GLN A 100 18.11 24.46 11.92
CA GLN A 100 16.67 24.44 12.15
C GLN A 100 16.31 23.79 13.47
N ILE A 101 15.09 24.06 13.94
CA ILE A 101 14.48 23.33 15.04
C ILE A 101 13.71 22.13 14.48
N MET A 102 13.84 20.99 15.14
CA MET A 102 13.04 19.79 14.84
C MET A 102 12.30 19.31 16.08
N SER A 103 11.33 18.41 15.90
CA SER A 103 10.65 17.80 17.05
C SER A 103 11.56 16.81 17.77
N LYS A 104 11.31 16.56 19.06
CA LYS A 104 12.07 15.58 19.84
C LYS A 104 12.03 14.18 19.19
N GLN A 105 10.90 13.79 18.62
CA GLN A 105 10.75 12.49 17.96
C GLN A 105 11.59 12.41 16.67
N GLU A 106 11.58 13.44 15.83
CA GLU A 106 12.42 13.49 14.62
C GLU A 106 13.91 13.50 15.00
N PHE A 107 14.27 14.18 16.09
CA PHE A 107 15.64 14.24 16.57
C PHE A 107 16.15 12.90 17.10
N GLU A 108 15.35 12.17 17.88
CA GLU A 108 15.73 10.82 18.32
C GLU A 108 15.84 9.84 17.15
N LYS A 109 14.98 9.96 16.12
CA LYS A 109 15.12 9.21 14.86
C LYS A 109 16.43 9.55 14.13
N LEU A 110 16.77 10.84 14.06
CA LEU A 110 18.05 11.28 13.46
C LEU A 110 19.23 10.63 14.19
N LYS A 111 19.22 10.61 15.53
CA LYS A 111 20.26 9.95 16.35
C LYS A 111 20.32 8.44 16.13
N SER A 112 19.19 7.75 16.13
CA SER A 112 19.14 6.29 15.95
C SER A 112 19.64 5.85 14.57
N ASN A 113 19.64 6.75 13.59
CA ASN A 113 20.04 6.49 12.21
C ASN A 113 21.50 6.85 11.91
N THR A 114 22.33 7.06 12.94
CA THR A 114 23.77 7.26 12.75
C THR A 114 24.39 6.04 12.05
N GLY A 115 25.12 6.28 10.96
CA GLY A 115 25.70 5.26 10.09
C GLY A 115 24.75 4.70 9.02
N ILE A 116 23.49 5.14 8.98
CA ILE A 116 22.48 4.70 8.02
C ILE A 116 22.27 5.78 6.94
N LEU A 117 21.89 5.35 5.73
CA LEU A 117 21.44 6.23 4.66
C LEU A 117 20.02 6.71 4.93
N ILE A 118 19.76 7.99 4.70
CA ILE A 118 18.44 8.61 4.81
C ILE A 118 18.12 9.41 3.55
N SER A 119 16.84 9.57 3.26
CA SER A 119 16.36 10.41 2.14
C SER A 119 15.47 11.54 2.64
N THR A 120 15.49 12.68 1.93
CA THR A 120 14.54 13.78 2.18
C THR A 120 13.26 13.61 1.36
N ASN A 121 12.11 13.77 2.01
CA ASN A 121 10.81 13.80 1.33
C ASN A 121 10.54 15.11 0.57
N GLY A 122 11.38 16.12 0.72
CA GLY A 122 11.24 17.43 0.10
C GLY A 122 12.58 18.02 -0.31
N PHE A 123 12.53 19.17 -0.97
CA PHE A 123 13.73 19.92 -1.30
C PHE A 123 14.40 20.41 -0.01
N PHE A 124 15.71 20.43 0.01
CA PHE A 124 16.47 20.80 1.20
C PHE A 124 17.38 21.99 0.89
N SER A 125 16.90 23.18 1.24
CA SER A 125 17.63 24.44 1.07
C SER A 125 18.74 24.54 2.13
N THR A 126 19.93 24.93 1.66
CA THR A 126 21.17 25.01 2.42
C THR A 126 21.99 26.20 1.96
N THR A 127 22.97 26.62 2.75
CA THR A 127 23.89 27.70 2.40
C THR A 127 25.33 27.23 2.51
N LYS A 128 26.21 27.74 1.66
CA LYS A 128 27.66 27.56 1.81
C LYS A 128 28.23 28.28 3.03
N ASN A 129 27.52 29.29 3.53
CA ASN A 129 27.95 30.15 4.62
C ASN A 129 27.35 29.72 5.97
N ARG A 130 28.18 29.12 6.83
CA ARG A 130 27.78 28.66 8.17
C ARG A 130 27.14 29.76 9.03
N ASN A 131 27.61 31.00 8.94
CA ASN A 131 27.08 32.09 9.76
C ASN A 131 25.66 32.48 9.34
N ILE A 132 25.37 32.40 8.04
CA ILE A 132 24.03 32.63 7.50
C ILE A 132 23.07 31.54 7.98
N ALA A 133 23.49 30.26 7.93
CA ALA A 133 22.70 29.15 8.47
C ALA A 133 22.32 29.38 9.95
N LEU A 134 23.27 29.82 10.78
CA LEU A 134 23.04 30.11 12.19
C LEU A 134 22.13 31.33 12.42
N ARG A 135 22.15 32.33 11.53
CA ARG A 135 21.26 33.50 11.59
C ARG A 135 19.80 33.12 11.34
N PHE A 136 19.53 32.19 10.42
CA PHE A 136 18.15 31.73 10.18
C PHE A 136 17.53 31.01 11.38
N ALA A 137 18.33 30.52 12.31
CA ALA A 137 17.86 29.96 13.57
C ALA A 137 17.76 30.98 14.72
N ALA A 138 18.22 32.22 14.53
CA ALA A 138 18.24 33.26 15.56
C ALA A 138 16.86 33.61 16.14
N PRO A 139 15.76 33.69 15.36
CA PRO A 139 14.42 33.97 15.89
C PRO A 139 13.93 32.90 16.87
N SER A 140 14.49 31.69 16.80
CA SER A 140 14.03 30.53 17.55
C SER A 140 14.88 30.21 18.78
N ARG A 141 15.88 31.05 19.11
CA ARG A 141 16.76 30.87 20.29
C ARG A 141 16.05 31.07 21.65
N GLY A 142 14.79 31.48 21.65
CA GLY A 142 13.93 31.53 22.85
C GLY A 142 13.05 30.29 23.07
N LEU A 143 13.06 29.31 22.15
CA LEU A 143 12.32 28.05 22.25
C LEU A 143 13.22 26.94 22.81
N ASP A 144 12.64 25.78 23.18
CA ASP A 144 13.34 24.60 23.72
C ASP A 144 14.59 24.25 22.87
N LEU A 145 15.76 24.69 23.33
CA LEU A 145 17.04 24.56 22.62
C LEU A 145 17.50 23.10 22.48
N ASN A 146 16.84 22.17 23.17
CA ASN A 146 17.19 20.75 23.18
C ASN A 146 17.02 20.07 21.81
N THR A 147 16.38 20.72 20.83
CA THR A 147 16.19 20.18 19.47
C THR A 147 16.62 21.14 18.36
N LEU A 148 17.45 22.15 18.67
CA LEU A 148 18.09 22.99 17.67
C LEU A 148 19.28 22.25 17.04
N VAL A 149 19.23 22.04 15.72
CA VAL A 149 20.22 21.24 14.98
C VAL A 149 20.87 22.04 13.86
N LEU A 150 22.19 22.02 13.81
CA LEU A 150 23.02 22.47 12.69
C LEU A 150 23.46 21.26 11.87
N PHE A 151 22.98 21.18 10.63
CA PHE A 151 23.45 20.23 9.64
C PHE A 151 24.72 20.76 8.99
N GLU A 152 25.78 19.95 9.00
CA GLU A 152 27.01 20.14 8.25
C GLU A 152 27.13 19.02 7.23
N ILE A 153 26.89 19.35 5.97
CA ILE A 153 26.68 18.39 4.89
C ILE A 153 27.87 18.48 3.94
N LYS A 154 28.67 17.42 3.89
CA LYS A 154 29.72 17.27 2.89
C LYS A 154 29.11 16.67 1.63
N VAL A 155 29.39 17.25 0.48
CA VAL A 155 28.98 16.67 -0.81
C VAL A 155 30.08 15.74 -1.30
N ASP A 156 29.74 14.47 -1.53
CA ASP A 156 30.71 13.49 -2.04
C ASP A 156 31.23 13.91 -3.44
N LYS A 157 32.50 13.64 -3.69
CA LYS A 157 33.23 14.04 -4.91
C LYS A 157 32.97 13.11 -6.10
N GLN A 158 32.42 11.92 -5.86
CA GLN A 158 32.22 10.87 -6.87
C GLN A 158 30.75 10.58 -7.16
N LEU A 159 29.86 11.55 -6.91
CA LEU A 159 28.45 11.41 -7.24
C LEU A 159 28.30 11.11 -8.74
N SER A 160 27.73 9.94 -9.06
CA SER A 160 27.31 9.55 -10.40
C SER A 160 26.00 10.22 -10.83
N THR A 161 25.20 10.66 -9.85
CA THR A 161 23.96 11.43 -10.06
C THR A 161 23.99 12.75 -9.30
N THR A 162 23.57 13.84 -9.95
CA THR A 162 23.62 15.16 -9.34
C THR A 162 22.37 15.40 -8.48
N ILE A 163 22.57 15.59 -7.18
CA ILE A 163 21.48 15.72 -6.19
C ILE A 163 21.37 17.13 -5.59
N VAL A 164 22.19 18.08 -6.04
CA VAL A 164 22.26 19.46 -5.52
C VAL A 164 22.54 20.48 -6.63
N ALA A 165 21.89 21.64 -6.54
CA ALA A 165 22.03 22.77 -7.47
C ALA A 165 22.50 24.03 -6.73
N ASP A 166 23.35 24.83 -7.39
CA ASP A 166 23.73 26.18 -6.95
C ASP A 166 22.66 27.14 -7.45
N ILE A 167 21.88 27.69 -6.51
CA ILE A 167 20.73 28.51 -6.84
C ILE A 167 20.89 29.96 -6.38
N ASP A 168 22.09 30.36 -5.98
CA ASP A 168 22.35 31.70 -5.43
C ASP A 168 21.91 32.81 -6.40
N LYS A 169 22.10 32.59 -7.71
CA LYS A 169 21.67 33.53 -8.77
C LYS A 169 20.16 33.71 -8.88
N TYR A 170 19.37 32.82 -8.29
CA TYR A 170 17.90 32.87 -8.27
C TYR A 170 17.33 33.21 -6.90
N SER A 171 18.14 33.20 -5.85
CA SER A 171 17.66 33.41 -4.49
C SER A 171 17.17 34.84 -4.33
N ARG A 172 15.92 35.00 -3.84
CA ARG A 172 15.40 36.32 -3.45
C ARG A 172 16.08 36.91 -2.22
N ASN A 173 16.86 36.11 -1.50
CA ASN A 173 17.69 36.57 -0.39
C ASN A 173 19.13 36.80 -0.88
N GLU A 174 19.43 38.05 -1.24
CA GLU A 174 20.76 38.40 -1.73
C GLU A 174 21.87 38.02 -0.74
N GLY A 175 22.87 37.29 -1.24
CA GLY A 175 24.05 36.88 -0.47
C GLY A 175 23.84 35.69 0.46
N GLU A 176 22.77 34.90 0.28
CA GLU A 176 22.55 33.65 1.03
C GLU A 176 23.57 32.56 0.64
N GLU A 177 24.22 32.63 -0.52
CA GLU A 177 25.07 31.56 -1.07
C GLU A 177 24.29 30.24 -1.08
N GLU A 178 23.07 30.28 -1.63
CA GLU A 178 22.05 29.23 -1.48
C GLU A 178 22.27 28.05 -2.44
N TYR A 179 22.20 26.84 -1.87
CA TYR A 179 22.23 25.56 -2.58
C TYR A 179 20.98 24.77 -2.23
N LEU A 180 20.34 24.18 -3.24
CA LEU A 180 19.12 23.39 -3.06
C LEU A 180 19.35 21.94 -3.44
N PHE A 181 19.17 21.05 -2.47
CA PHE A 181 19.11 19.61 -2.74
C PHE A 181 17.75 19.24 -3.34
N SER A 182 17.77 18.37 -4.35
CA SER A 182 16.59 17.89 -5.05
C SER A 182 15.70 17.01 -4.18
N LEU A 183 14.50 16.70 -4.66
CA LEU A 183 13.67 15.65 -4.07
C LEU A 183 14.44 14.33 -4.00
N CYS A 184 14.24 13.60 -2.90
CA CYS A 184 14.83 12.28 -2.68
C CYS A 184 16.37 12.28 -2.69
N ALA A 185 17.01 13.42 -2.34
CA ALA A 185 18.44 13.47 -2.09
C ALA A 185 18.78 12.55 -0.90
N VAL A 186 19.84 11.76 -1.05
CA VAL A 186 20.26 10.75 -0.08
C VAL A 186 21.46 11.26 0.71
N PHE A 187 21.45 11.01 2.01
CA PHE A 187 22.49 11.43 2.93
C PHE A 187 22.86 10.30 3.88
N ARG A 188 24.15 10.10 4.12
CA ARG A 188 24.64 9.30 5.24
C ARG A 188 24.79 10.17 6.47
N ILE A 189 24.24 9.76 7.61
CA ILE A 189 24.47 10.43 8.89
C ILE A 189 25.78 9.91 9.46
N ASP A 190 26.82 10.75 9.49
CA ASP A 190 28.15 10.35 9.96
C ASP A 190 28.24 10.43 11.50
N ALA A 191 27.72 11.51 12.10
CA ALA A 191 27.70 11.70 13.55
C ALA A 191 26.64 12.73 14.00
N VAL A 192 26.17 12.61 15.23
CA VAL A 192 25.30 13.60 15.90
C VAL A 192 25.91 13.95 17.26
N GLU A 193 26.32 15.20 17.43
CA GLU A 193 27.10 15.66 18.59
C GLU A 193 26.52 16.94 19.17
N PHE A 194 26.74 17.22 20.45
CA PHE A 194 26.34 18.51 21.05
C PHE A 194 27.53 19.47 21.07
N ASP A 195 27.39 20.62 20.43
CA ASP A 195 28.40 21.67 20.41
C ASP A 195 28.17 22.62 21.60
N LEU A 196 28.98 22.46 22.64
CA LEU A 196 28.92 23.28 23.87
C LEU A 196 29.15 24.77 23.60
N SER A 197 29.93 25.11 22.57
CA SER A 197 30.28 26.51 22.27
C SER A 197 29.13 27.28 21.62
N LEU A 198 28.33 26.58 20.81
CA LEU A 198 27.18 27.14 20.12
C LEU A 198 25.85 26.81 20.81
N ASN A 199 25.89 25.96 21.85
CA ASN A 199 24.74 25.48 22.59
C ASN A 199 23.65 24.87 21.68
N LEU A 200 24.07 24.01 20.75
CA LEU A 200 23.19 23.35 19.78
C LEU A 200 23.73 21.97 19.39
N TRP A 201 22.87 21.14 18.82
CA TRP A 201 23.30 19.86 18.25
C TRP A 201 23.86 20.07 16.85
N LYS A 202 24.96 19.40 16.53
CA LYS A 202 25.56 19.36 15.20
C LYS A 202 25.39 17.96 14.61
N THR A 203 24.90 17.90 13.39
CA THR A 203 24.76 16.66 12.63
C THR A 203 25.70 16.71 11.45
N HIS A 204 26.70 15.83 11.46
CA HIS A 204 27.60 15.62 10.36
C HIS A 204 26.97 14.64 9.37
N MET A 205 26.89 15.04 8.11
CA MET A 205 26.29 14.24 7.07
C MET A 205 27.13 14.28 5.80
N THR A 206 27.03 13.22 5.01
CA THR A 206 27.58 13.16 3.66
C THR A 206 26.44 12.96 2.67
N ALA A 207 26.25 13.91 1.75
CA ALA A 207 25.34 13.75 0.63
C ALA A 207 25.97 12.77 -0.38
N THR A 208 25.23 11.71 -0.70
CA THR A 208 25.69 10.57 -1.49
C THR A 208 24.60 10.16 -2.48
N ASP A 209 24.99 9.47 -3.54
CA ASP A 209 24.08 8.78 -4.44
C ASP A 209 24.11 7.26 -4.26
N ASP A 210 24.68 6.80 -3.13
CA ASP A 210 24.51 5.44 -2.62
C ASP A 210 23.00 5.16 -2.51
N GLY A 211 22.48 4.36 -3.44
CA GLY A 211 21.04 4.05 -3.55
C GLY A 211 20.37 4.56 -4.83
N SER A 212 20.99 5.45 -5.61
CA SER A 212 20.48 5.87 -6.93
C SER A 212 20.40 4.68 -7.90
N LYS A 213 21.44 3.83 -7.92
CA LYS A 213 21.41 2.59 -8.70
C LYS A 213 20.32 1.64 -8.24
N GLN A 214 20.11 1.47 -6.93
CA GLN A 214 19.04 0.61 -6.40
C GLN A 214 17.66 1.16 -6.76
N ARG A 215 17.47 2.48 -6.74
CA ARG A 215 16.25 3.15 -7.19
C ARG A 215 16.02 2.94 -8.68
N GLU A 216 17.06 3.07 -9.50
CA GLU A 216 17.00 2.86 -10.94
C GLU A 216 16.75 1.38 -11.29
N ASP A 217 17.43 0.46 -10.61
CA ASP A 217 17.21 -0.98 -10.70
C ASP A 217 15.76 -1.32 -10.28
N TYR A 218 15.23 -0.67 -9.23
CA TYR A 218 13.85 -0.85 -8.78
C TYR A 218 12.82 -0.25 -9.76
N LEU A 219 13.06 0.95 -10.29
CA LEU A 219 12.20 1.55 -11.32
C LEU A 219 12.24 0.71 -12.61
N THR A 220 13.41 0.20 -12.98
CA THR A 220 13.61 -0.73 -14.09
C THR A 220 12.85 -2.03 -13.83
N TYR A 221 12.99 -2.61 -12.64
CA TYR A 221 12.24 -3.78 -12.21
C TYR A 221 10.72 -3.55 -12.29
N ILE A 222 10.21 -2.45 -11.77
CA ILE A 222 8.77 -2.11 -11.86
C ILE A 222 8.36 -1.97 -13.32
N SER A 223 9.17 -1.27 -14.13
CA SER A 223 8.91 -1.09 -15.56
C SER A 223 8.88 -2.43 -16.32
N GLN A 224 9.68 -3.41 -15.90
CA GLN A 224 9.71 -4.77 -16.45
C GLN A 224 8.55 -5.64 -15.93
N GLN A 225 8.08 -5.41 -14.69
CA GLN A 225 6.88 -6.06 -14.14
C GLN A 225 5.60 -5.59 -14.83
N THR A 226 5.52 -4.29 -15.16
CA THR A 226 4.46 -3.73 -15.99
C THR A 226 4.65 -4.24 -17.41
N VAL A 227 3.79 -5.19 -17.77
CA VAL A 227 3.79 -5.95 -19.04
C VAL A 227 3.82 -5.09 -20.30
N THR A 228 3.51 -3.81 -20.17
CA THR A 228 3.63 -2.83 -21.23
C THR A 228 4.58 -1.75 -20.74
N GLY A 229 5.73 -1.60 -21.40
CA GLY A 229 6.57 -0.40 -21.29
C GLY A 229 5.86 0.86 -21.86
N GLU A 230 4.54 0.95 -21.72
CA GLU A 230 3.63 1.87 -22.41
C GLU A 230 2.77 2.70 -21.43
N TYR A 231 2.94 2.56 -20.11
CA TYR A 231 2.24 3.46 -19.19
C TYR A 231 2.96 4.80 -19.11
N THR A 232 2.21 5.87 -19.36
CA THR A 232 2.71 7.21 -19.09
C THR A 232 3.06 7.35 -17.60
N PRO A 233 4.02 8.22 -17.22
CA PRO A 233 4.34 8.49 -15.82
C PRO A 233 3.10 8.85 -14.97
N THR A 234 2.07 9.42 -15.61
CA THR A 234 0.77 9.70 -15.03
C THR A 234 0.07 8.41 -14.56
N ILE A 235 -0.04 7.39 -15.41
CA ILE A 235 -0.67 6.11 -15.03
C ILE A 235 0.22 5.34 -14.04
N LEU A 236 1.55 5.39 -14.24
CA LEU A 236 2.50 4.70 -13.38
C LEU A 236 2.38 5.14 -11.92
N PHE A 237 2.26 6.44 -11.65
CA PHE A 237 2.12 6.95 -10.28
C PHE A 237 0.92 6.34 -9.54
N GLY A 238 -0.27 6.32 -10.17
CA GLY A 238 -1.44 5.69 -9.58
C GLY A 238 -1.28 4.18 -9.37
N ARG A 239 -0.55 3.51 -10.27
CA ARG A 239 -0.22 2.07 -10.13
C ARG A 239 0.75 1.82 -8.99
N LEU A 240 1.73 2.69 -8.75
CA LEU A 240 2.64 2.58 -7.60
C LEU A 240 1.88 2.70 -6.28
N LEU A 241 0.98 3.69 -6.17
CA LEU A 241 0.09 3.83 -5.03
C LEU A 241 -0.72 2.55 -4.78
N LEU A 242 -1.26 1.95 -5.85
CA LEU A 242 -2.12 0.77 -5.73
C LEU A 242 -1.36 -0.54 -5.48
N CYS A 243 -0.34 -0.82 -6.30
CA CYS A 243 0.33 -2.10 -6.38
C CYS A 243 1.44 -2.25 -5.35
N GLU A 244 2.33 -1.26 -5.27
CA GLU A 244 3.52 -1.32 -4.43
C GLU A 244 3.24 -0.80 -3.03
N MET A 245 2.59 0.37 -2.92
CA MET A 245 2.34 1.00 -1.62
C MET A 245 1.06 0.47 -0.95
N GLY A 246 0.20 -0.22 -1.68
CA GLY A 246 -1.08 -0.73 -1.16
C GLY A 246 -2.06 0.36 -0.70
N GLN A 247 -1.85 1.62 -1.10
CA GLN A 247 -2.66 2.78 -0.74
C GLN A 247 -3.88 2.90 -1.67
N ILE A 248 -4.84 1.99 -1.50
CA ILE A 248 -6.00 1.83 -2.39
C ILE A 248 -6.83 3.12 -2.48
N GLU A 249 -7.06 3.80 -1.36
CA GLU A 249 -7.90 5.02 -1.29
C GLU A 249 -7.23 6.20 -2.02
N LYS A 250 -5.92 6.36 -1.83
CA LYS A 250 -5.14 7.39 -2.53
C LYS A 250 -5.08 7.11 -4.03
N ALA A 251 -4.89 5.86 -4.43
CA ALA A 251 -4.92 5.46 -5.83
C ALA A 251 -6.30 5.73 -6.46
N GLU A 252 -7.39 5.36 -5.79
CA GLU A 252 -8.75 5.64 -6.24
C GLU A 252 -8.98 7.13 -6.46
N LYS A 253 -8.63 7.95 -5.45
CA LYS A 253 -8.79 9.39 -5.53
C LYS A 253 -8.00 9.96 -6.69
N TYR A 254 -6.75 9.54 -6.85
CA TYR A 254 -5.88 9.93 -7.95
C TYR A 254 -6.48 9.59 -9.32
N PHE A 255 -6.92 8.35 -9.54
CA PHE A 255 -7.53 7.96 -10.82
C PHE A 255 -8.87 8.67 -11.08
N ASN A 256 -9.66 8.95 -10.04
CA ASN A 256 -10.88 9.75 -10.17
C ASN A 256 -10.60 11.21 -10.51
N MET A 257 -9.48 11.77 -10.04
CA MET A 257 -9.02 13.10 -10.46
C MET A 257 -8.64 13.08 -11.93
N LEU A 258 -7.84 12.10 -12.37
CA LEU A 258 -7.50 11.93 -13.79
C LEU A 258 -8.75 11.81 -14.67
N LEU A 259 -9.75 11.05 -14.23
CA LEU A 259 -11.01 10.88 -14.95
C LEU A 259 -11.78 12.20 -15.13
N LYS A 260 -11.66 13.15 -14.19
CA LYS A 260 -12.28 14.48 -14.27
C LYS A 260 -11.48 15.46 -15.10
N THR A 261 -10.14 15.39 -15.01
CA THR A 261 -9.25 16.38 -15.64
C THR A 261 -8.91 16.04 -17.09
N LEU A 262 -8.83 14.75 -17.44
CA LEU A 262 -8.49 14.33 -18.79
C LEU A 262 -9.73 14.39 -19.68
N PRO A 263 -9.62 14.98 -20.90
CA PRO A 263 -10.67 14.89 -21.91
C PRO A 263 -11.06 13.43 -22.20
N TYR A 264 -12.33 13.19 -22.53
CA TYR A 264 -12.82 11.83 -22.77
C TYR A 264 -12.02 11.12 -23.88
N ASP A 265 -11.59 11.85 -24.90
CA ASP A 265 -10.79 11.38 -26.05
C ASP A 265 -9.29 11.19 -25.75
N HIS A 266 -8.81 11.55 -24.56
CA HIS A 266 -7.41 11.43 -24.18
C HIS A 266 -6.90 9.97 -24.24
N ALA A 267 -5.66 9.77 -24.71
CA ALA A 267 -5.05 8.46 -24.95
C ALA A 267 -4.99 7.58 -23.69
N ASP A 268 -4.76 8.19 -22.51
CA ASP A 268 -4.69 7.47 -21.24
C ASP A 268 -6.06 7.07 -20.66
N MET A 269 -7.19 7.52 -21.21
CA MET A 269 -8.52 7.25 -20.63
C MET A 269 -8.85 5.75 -20.46
N PRO A 270 -8.56 4.87 -21.43
CA PRO A 270 -8.74 3.44 -21.22
C PRO A 270 -7.89 2.90 -20.06
N ALA A 271 -6.64 3.38 -19.91
CA ALA A 271 -5.77 2.99 -18.81
C ALA A 271 -6.31 3.50 -17.46
N VAL A 272 -6.88 4.71 -17.41
CA VAL A 272 -7.56 5.23 -16.20
C VAL A 272 -8.71 4.32 -15.79
N TYR A 273 -9.64 4.02 -16.69
CA TYR A 273 -10.77 3.11 -16.38
C TYR A 273 -10.31 1.72 -15.96
N ASN A 274 -9.28 1.18 -16.63
CA ASN A 274 -8.72 -0.12 -16.28
C ASN A 274 -8.12 -0.11 -14.85
N ASN A 275 -7.40 0.95 -14.48
CA ASN A 275 -6.84 1.05 -13.13
C ASN A 275 -7.90 1.36 -12.05
N ILE A 276 -8.97 2.10 -12.36
CA ILE A 276 -10.15 2.21 -11.48
C ILE A 276 -10.78 0.83 -11.28
N GLY A 277 -10.87 0.01 -12.34
CA GLY A 277 -11.27 -1.39 -12.23
C GLY A 277 -10.38 -2.19 -11.28
N ASN A 278 -9.05 -1.98 -11.33
CA ASN A 278 -8.10 -2.64 -10.41
C ASN A 278 -8.30 -2.19 -8.96
N VAL A 279 -8.53 -0.90 -8.72
CA VAL A 279 -8.88 -0.36 -7.39
C VAL A 279 -10.14 -1.05 -6.85
N LEU A 280 -11.22 -1.04 -7.63
CA LEU A 280 -12.51 -1.62 -7.24
C LEU A 280 -12.40 -3.13 -6.99
N ARG A 281 -11.61 -3.84 -7.81
CA ARG A 281 -11.30 -5.25 -7.63
C ARG A 281 -10.57 -5.50 -6.30
N ARG A 282 -9.58 -4.67 -5.94
CA ARG A 282 -8.88 -4.78 -4.65
C ARG A 282 -9.80 -4.45 -3.46
N LYS A 283 -10.78 -3.57 -3.64
CA LYS A 283 -11.84 -3.31 -2.64
C LYS A 283 -12.88 -4.42 -2.52
N GLY A 284 -12.89 -5.37 -3.45
CA GLY A 284 -13.87 -6.46 -3.50
C GLY A 284 -15.15 -6.13 -4.28
N GLU A 285 -15.23 -4.96 -4.92
CA GLU A 285 -16.41 -4.49 -5.67
C GLU A 285 -16.39 -5.03 -7.11
N LEU A 286 -16.55 -6.35 -7.24
CA LEU A 286 -16.31 -7.08 -8.49
C LEU A 286 -17.20 -6.63 -9.66
N ASN A 287 -18.46 -6.26 -9.39
CA ASN A 287 -19.38 -5.80 -10.44
C ASN A 287 -18.99 -4.42 -11.00
N LEU A 288 -18.62 -3.48 -10.14
CA LEU A 288 -18.15 -2.15 -10.57
C LEU A 288 -16.78 -2.25 -11.24
N ALA A 289 -15.92 -3.17 -10.80
CA ALA A 289 -14.67 -3.47 -11.48
C ALA A 289 -14.92 -3.94 -12.92
N LEU A 290 -15.84 -4.91 -13.12
CA LEU A 290 -16.23 -5.40 -14.44
C LEU A 290 -16.75 -4.28 -15.35
N GLU A 291 -17.60 -3.40 -14.81
CA GLU A 291 -18.13 -2.25 -15.56
C GLU A 291 -17.00 -1.32 -16.05
N ASN A 292 -16.04 -0.99 -15.20
CA ASN A 292 -14.91 -0.13 -15.56
C ASN A 292 -13.96 -0.79 -16.57
N TYR A 293 -13.67 -2.09 -16.42
CA TYR A 293 -12.89 -2.82 -17.44
C TYR A 293 -13.62 -2.88 -18.78
N THR A 294 -14.95 -3.02 -18.77
CA THR A 294 -15.77 -3.01 -19.99
C THR A 294 -15.78 -1.63 -20.65
N LYS A 295 -15.86 -0.55 -19.87
CA LYS A 295 -15.71 0.83 -20.38
C LYS A 295 -14.34 1.03 -21.04
N SER A 296 -13.28 0.58 -20.38
CA SER A 296 -11.92 0.63 -20.95
C SER A 296 -11.83 -0.15 -22.27
N TYR A 297 -12.35 -1.38 -22.31
CA TYR A 297 -12.39 -2.21 -23.51
C TYR A 297 -13.14 -1.52 -24.67
N ASN A 298 -14.34 -0.99 -24.41
CA ASN A 298 -15.15 -0.32 -25.43
C ASN A 298 -14.45 0.93 -25.99
N LEU A 299 -13.78 1.69 -25.12
CA LEU A 299 -12.99 2.85 -25.53
C LEU A 299 -11.81 2.46 -26.43
N CYS A 300 -11.06 1.42 -26.06
CA CYS A 300 -10.00 0.88 -26.91
C CYS A 300 -10.57 0.39 -28.24
N GLN A 301 -11.72 -0.31 -28.24
CA GLN A 301 -12.29 -0.90 -29.44
C GLN A 301 -12.75 0.16 -30.45
N GLN A 302 -13.24 1.30 -29.97
CA GLN A 302 -13.64 2.43 -30.83
C GLN A 302 -12.46 3.18 -31.45
N ARG A 303 -11.29 3.15 -30.81
CA ARG A 303 -10.14 4.02 -31.15
C ARG A 303 -8.99 3.28 -31.82
N LEU A 304 -8.87 2.00 -31.56
CA LEU A 304 -7.71 1.19 -31.90
C LEU A 304 -8.14 0.06 -32.82
N THR A 305 -7.17 -0.46 -33.59
CA THR A 305 -7.40 -1.68 -34.39
C THR A 305 -7.70 -2.86 -33.47
N SER A 306 -8.45 -3.85 -33.99
CA SER A 306 -8.86 -5.04 -33.22
C SER A 306 -7.69 -5.85 -32.64
N ASP A 307 -6.49 -5.65 -33.18
CA ASP A 307 -5.27 -6.33 -32.76
C ASP A 307 -4.44 -5.48 -31.78
N ASN A 308 -4.96 -4.39 -31.20
CA ASN A 308 -4.18 -3.57 -30.27
C ASN A 308 -3.96 -4.24 -28.90
N THR A 309 -2.75 -4.17 -28.35
CA THR A 309 -2.34 -4.75 -27.06
C THR A 309 -3.12 -4.20 -25.86
N GLN A 310 -3.63 -2.96 -25.91
CA GLN A 310 -4.45 -2.38 -24.86
C GLN A 310 -5.84 -3.05 -24.75
N LEU A 311 -6.39 -3.55 -25.86
CA LEU A 311 -7.63 -4.36 -25.84
C LEU A 311 -7.42 -5.65 -25.05
N ALA A 312 -6.26 -6.27 -25.25
CA ALA A 312 -5.90 -7.51 -24.58
C ALA A 312 -5.72 -7.32 -23.06
N GLU A 313 -5.25 -6.16 -22.60
CA GLU A 313 -5.18 -5.86 -21.16
C GLU A 313 -6.59 -5.82 -20.52
N SER A 314 -7.51 -5.06 -21.12
CA SER A 314 -8.88 -4.93 -20.59
C SER A 314 -9.62 -6.27 -20.61
N LEU A 315 -9.49 -7.05 -21.70
CA LEU A 315 -10.05 -8.41 -21.78
C LEU A 315 -9.44 -9.36 -20.74
N ASN A 316 -8.14 -9.27 -20.47
CA ASN A 316 -7.48 -10.08 -19.44
C ASN A 316 -8.05 -9.78 -18.05
N ASN A 317 -8.32 -8.51 -17.75
CA ASN A 317 -8.93 -8.11 -16.47
C ASN A 317 -10.41 -8.50 -16.37
N ILE A 318 -11.17 -8.42 -17.47
CA ILE A 318 -12.54 -8.97 -17.55
C ILE A 318 -12.54 -10.48 -17.29
N ALA A 319 -11.63 -11.22 -17.93
CA ALA A 319 -11.47 -12.66 -17.74
C ALA A 319 -11.13 -13.00 -16.28
N LEU A 320 -10.27 -12.19 -15.64
CA LEU A 320 -9.92 -12.34 -14.23
C LEU A 320 -11.12 -12.15 -13.31
N ILE A 321 -11.98 -11.16 -13.56
CA ILE A 321 -13.21 -10.97 -12.77
C ILE A 321 -14.17 -12.14 -12.96
N HIS A 322 -14.39 -12.60 -14.19
CA HIS A 322 -15.23 -13.78 -14.43
C HIS A 322 -14.68 -15.03 -13.73
N ARG A 323 -13.36 -15.22 -13.72
CA ARG A 323 -12.70 -16.30 -12.95
C ARG A 323 -12.98 -16.15 -11.45
N GLN A 324 -12.89 -14.94 -10.89
CA GLN A 324 -13.18 -14.68 -9.47
C GLN A 324 -14.65 -14.88 -9.09
N LYS A 325 -15.59 -14.61 -10.01
CA LYS A 325 -17.02 -14.86 -9.83
C LYS A 325 -17.41 -16.34 -10.01
N GLY A 326 -16.50 -17.19 -10.51
CA GLY A 326 -16.76 -18.60 -10.80
C GLY A 326 -17.23 -18.89 -12.22
N ASN A 327 -17.28 -17.89 -13.11
CA ASN A 327 -17.73 -18.02 -14.50
C ASN A 327 -16.57 -18.48 -15.39
N TYR A 328 -16.12 -19.71 -15.21
CA TYR A 328 -14.88 -20.22 -15.81
C TYR A 328 -14.91 -20.30 -17.34
N ASP A 329 -16.06 -20.57 -17.95
CA ASP A 329 -16.18 -20.65 -19.42
C ASP A 329 -16.07 -19.28 -20.07
N LEU A 330 -16.69 -18.24 -19.47
CA LEU A 330 -16.52 -16.85 -19.91
C LEU A 330 -15.08 -16.37 -19.72
N ALA A 331 -14.45 -16.73 -18.59
CA ALA A 331 -13.04 -16.42 -18.36
C ALA A 331 -12.14 -17.05 -19.43
N MET A 332 -12.36 -18.33 -19.75
CA MET A 332 -11.61 -19.04 -20.80
C MET A 332 -11.80 -18.40 -22.17
N MET A 333 -13.03 -18.04 -22.54
CA MET A 333 -13.34 -17.35 -23.80
C MET A 333 -12.52 -16.06 -23.95
N HIS A 334 -12.52 -15.21 -22.93
CA HIS A 334 -11.77 -13.96 -22.97
C HIS A 334 -10.25 -14.17 -22.95
N TYR A 335 -9.71 -15.11 -22.16
CA TYR A 335 -8.27 -15.41 -22.20
C TYR A 335 -7.81 -15.94 -23.56
N ARG A 336 -8.65 -16.70 -24.28
CA ARG A 336 -8.34 -17.13 -25.65
C ARG A 336 -8.31 -15.97 -26.63
N GLN A 337 -9.23 -15.01 -26.50
CA GLN A 337 -9.21 -13.77 -27.29
C GLN A 337 -7.91 -12.97 -27.04
N VAL A 338 -7.53 -12.83 -25.77
CA VAL A 338 -6.28 -12.18 -25.35
C VAL A 338 -5.06 -12.87 -25.98
N PHE A 339 -5.02 -14.21 -25.90
CA PHE A 339 -3.91 -14.99 -26.47
C PHE A 339 -3.81 -14.78 -27.99
N ALA A 340 -4.94 -14.82 -28.71
CA ALA A 340 -4.97 -14.59 -30.16
C ALA A 340 -4.50 -13.18 -30.56
N ILE A 341 -4.83 -12.14 -29.78
CA ILE A 341 -4.31 -10.79 -30.01
C ILE A 341 -2.78 -10.80 -29.88
N TYR A 342 -2.23 -11.36 -28.80
CA TYR A 342 -0.78 -11.41 -28.62
C TYR A 342 -0.06 -12.31 -29.62
N GLU A 343 -0.71 -13.36 -30.11
CA GLU A 343 -0.19 -14.22 -31.18
C GLU A 343 0.03 -13.46 -32.48
N LYS A 344 -0.87 -12.55 -32.83
CA LYS A 344 -0.71 -11.69 -34.02
C LYS A 344 0.36 -10.60 -33.85
N ASN A 345 0.49 -10.02 -32.66
CA ASN A 345 1.40 -8.90 -32.43
C ASN A 345 2.85 -9.31 -32.23
N TYR A 346 3.09 -10.52 -31.72
CA TYR A 346 4.43 -11.00 -31.43
C TYR A 346 4.68 -12.28 -32.23
N SER A 347 5.67 -12.30 -33.10
CA SER A 347 6.00 -13.45 -33.96
C SER A 347 6.69 -14.61 -33.23
N GLY A 348 7.07 -14.43 -31.96
CA GLY A 348 7.75 -15.45 -31.15
C GLY A 348 7.26 -15.51 -29.71
N ASP A 349 8.10 -16.04 -28.83
CA ASP A 349 7.88 -16.05 -27.39
C ASP A 349 7.79 -14.62 -26.86
N HIS A 350 6.82 -14.38 -25.98
CA HIS A 350 6.64 -13.08 -25.36
C HIS A 350 6.09 -13.24 -23.95
N VAL A 351 6.55 -12.38 -23.03
CA VAL A 351 6.14 -12.38 -21.61
C VAL A 351 4.62 -12.40 -21.48
N THR A 352 3.91 -11.63 -22.30
CA THR A 352 2.46 -11.55 -22.21
C THR A 352 1.74 -12.81 -22.67
N LYS A 353 2.25 -13.50 -23.70
CA LYS A 353 1.71 -14.80 -24.12
C LYS A 353 1.82 -15.82 -22.99
N ALA A 354 3.00 -15.90 -22.37
CA ALA A 354 3.25 -16.77 -21.24
C ALA A 354 2.33 -16.45 -20.05
N LYS A 355 2.13 -15.16 -19.71
CA LYS A 355 1.18 -14.74 -18.66
C LYS A 355 -0.26 -15.16 -18.98
N THR A 356 -0.70 -15.04 -20.23
CA THR A 356 -2.03 -15.50 -20.64
C THR A 356 -2.14 -17.03 -20.55
N MET A 357 -1.11 -17.78 -20.93
CA MET A 357 -1.08 -19.24 -20.77
C MET A 357 -1.13 -19.66 -19.30
N ASP A 358 -0.41 -18.96 -18.42
CA ASP A 358 -0.46 -19.19 -16.96
C ASP A 358 -1.88 -18.97 -16.42
N CYS A 359 -2.55 -17.87 -16.83
CA CYS A 359 -3.95 -17.62 -16.51
C CYS A 359 -4.90 -18.72 -17.02
N ILE A 360 -4.71 -19.21 -18.25
CA ILE A 360 -5.48 -20.32 -18.83
C ILE A 360 -5.28 -21.60 -18.02
N GLY A 361 -4.04 -21.93 -17.67
CA GLY A 361 -3.71 -23.06 -16.79
C GLY A 361 -4.46 -22.98 -15.47
N MET A 362 -4.48 -21.81 -14.84
CA MET A 362 -5.25 -21.58 -13.61
C MET A 362 -6.77 -21.74 -13.78
N VAL A 363 -7.34 -21.44 -14.95
CA VAL A 363 -8.75 -21.75 -15.21
C VAL A 363 -8.97 -23.26 -15.31
N TYR A 364 -8.09 -24.01 -15.97
CA TYR A 364 -8.15 -25.47 -16.01
C TYR A 364 -8.03 -26.11 -14.62
N LYS A 365 -7.15 -25.59 -13.75
CA LYS A 365 -7.07 -26.00 -12.34
C LYS A 365 -8.42 -25.85 -11.63
N LEU A 366 -9.09 -24.70 -11.80
CA LEU A 366 -10.39 -24.44 -11.19
C LEU A 366 -11.50 -25.34 -11.75
N LYS A 367 -11.39 -25.76 -13.02
CA LYS A 367 -12.24 -26.78 -13.65
C LYS A 367 -11.85 -28.22 -13.26
N LYS A 368 -10.80 -28.40 -12.44
CA LYS A 368 -10.21 -29.69 -12.02
C LYS A 368 -9.61 -30.52 -13.16
N ASP A 369 -9.31 -29.90 -14.29
CA ASP A 369 -8.54 -30.52 -15.36
C ASP A 369 -7.06 -30.23 -15.11
N TYR A 370 -6.47 -31.05 -14.23
CA TYR A 370 -5.11 -30.82 -13.77
C TYR A 370 -4.05 -31.13 -14.83
N ILE A 371 -4.35 -32.01 -15.80
CA ILE A 371 -3.44 -32.36 -16.89
C ILE A 371 -3.25 -31.14 -17.80
N MET A 372 -4.35 -30.58 -18.30
CA MET A 372 -4.29 -29.37 -19.12
C MET A 372 -3.74 -28.18 -18.33
N SER A 373 -4.05 -28.08 -17.03
CA SER A 373 -3.49 -27.05 -16.18
C SER A 373 -1.95 -27.12 -16.12
N LEU A 374 -1.38 -28.29 -15.83
CA LEU A 374 0.07 -28.46 -15.75
C LEU A 374 0.74 -28.24 -17.11
N ASP A 375 0.13 -28.72 -18.19
CA ASP A 375 0.67 -28.51 -19.54
C ASP A 375 0.80 -27.01 -19.88
N TYR A 376 -0.27 -26.23 -19.71
CA TYR A 376 -0.23 -24.78 -19.94
C TYR A 376 0.77 -24.06 -19.03
N LEU A 377 0.85 -24.43 -17.74
CA LEU A 377 1.78 -23.79 -16.80
C LEU A 377 3.24 -24.13 -17.12
N HIS A 378 3.55 -25.37 -17.50
CA HIS A 378 4.90 -25.75 -17.92
C HIS A 378 5.29 -25.12 -19.26
N GLN A 379 4.35 -24.94 -20.19
CA GLN A 379 4.59 -24.17 -21.41
C GLN A 379 4.85 -22.69 -21.11
N ALA A 380 4.04 -22.08 -20.23
CA ALA A 380 4.25 -20.71 -19.78
C ALA A 380 5.62 -20.54 -19.09
N PHE A 381 5.97 -21.45 -18.18
CA PHE A 381 7.26 -21.43 -17.50
C PHE A 381 8.42 -21.50 -18.49
N ARG A 382 8.44 -22.49 -19.40
CA ARG A 382 9.48 -22.63 -20.44
C ARG A 382 9.59 -21.38 -21.31
N MET A 383 8.47 -20.74 -21.64
CA MET A 383 8.47 -19.49 -22.38
C MET A 383 9.12 -18.37 -21.57
N PHE A 384 8.79 -18.24 -20.28
CA PHE A 384 9.47 -17.30 -19.37
C PHE A 384 10.97 -17.58 -19.25
N GLU A 385 11.42 -18.83 -19.25
CA GLU A 385 12.85 -19.16 -19.21
C GLU A 385 13.61 -18.66 -20.44
N ARG A 386 12.94 -18.60 -21.60
CA ARG A 386 13.55 -18.14 -22.86
C ARG A 386 13.55 -16.62 -23.01
N VAL A 387 12.64 -15.90 -22.35
CA VAL A 387 12.47 -14.44 -22.53
C VAL A 387 12.80 -13.60 -21.30
N LEU A 388 13.00 -14.21 -20.13
CA LEU A 388 13.29 -13.51 -18.87
C LEU A 388 14.54 -14.07 -18.17
N PRO A 389 15.30 -13.22 -17.45
CA PRO A 389 16.38 -13.67 -16.57
C PRO A 389 15.93 -14.74 -15.56
N ALA A 390 16.89 -15.52 -15.05
CA ALA A 390 16.65 -16.54 -14.02
C ALA A 390 15.95 -15.98 -12.77
N GLU A 391 16.30 -14.76 -12.39
CA GLU A 391 15.87 -14.08 -11.17
C GLU A 391 14.67 -13.16 -11.42
N HIS A 392 13.78 -13.51 -12.36
CA HIS A 392 12.57 -12.72 -12.59
C HIS A 392 11.37 -13.25 -11.76
N PRO A 393 10.67 -12.43 -10.94
CA PRO A 393 9.62 -12.89 -10.02
C PRO A 393 8.45 -13.64 -10.67
N VAL A 394 8.13 -13.30 -11.92
CA VAL A 394 7.06 -13.99 -12.66
C VAL A 394 7.38 -15.49 -12.84
N ARG A 395 8.67 -15.87 -12.94
CA ARG A 395 9.06 -17.29 -12.98
C ARG A 395 8.73 -17.98 -11.66
N ALA A 396 9.03 -17.34 -10.53
CA ALA A 396 8.69 -17.86 -9.21
C ALA A 396 7.17 -18.01 -9.04
N GLN A 397 6.39 -17.01 -9.46
CA GLN A 397 4.93 -17.06 -9.40
C GLN A 397 4.37 -18.27 -10.16
N THR A 398 4.87 -18.58 -11.36
CA THR A 398 4.42 -19.74 -12.14
C THR A 398 4.80 -21.07 -11.46
N LEU A 399 5.95 -21.16 -10.78
CA LEU A 399 6.28 -22.33 -9.95
C LEU A 399 5.26 -22.51 -8.82
N GLY A 400 4.90 -21.43 -8.13
CA GLY A 400 3.84 -21.44 -7.11
C GLY A 400 2.48 -21.90 -7.65
N ASN A 401 2.12 -21.47 -8.87
CA ASN A 401 0.92 -21.92 -9.55
C ASN A 401 0.95 -23.42 -9.87
N ILE A 402 2.10 -23.95 -10.30
CA ILE A 402 2.29 -25.40 -10.50
C ILE A 402 2.14 -26.13 -9.15
N GLY A 403 2.75 -25.62 -8.08
CA GLY A 403 2.59 -26.15 -6.73
C GLY A 403 1.12 -26.21 -6.27
N LEU A 404 0.32 -25.18 -6.60
CA LEU A 404 -1.12 -25.16 -6.32
C LEU A 404 -1.90 -26.25 -7.07
N VAL A 405 -1.46 -26.65 -8.26
CA VAL A 405 -2.10 -27.74 -9.02
C VAL A 405 -1.83 -29.08 -8.36
N TYR A 406 -0.57 -29.36 -8.03
CA TYR A 406 -0.19 -30.58 -7.31
C TYR A 406 -0.84 -30.66 -5.92
N GLU A 407 -0.97 -29.52 -5.23
CA GLU A 407 -1.70 -29.46 -3.96
C GLU A 407 -3.16 -29.88 -4.12
N ASP A 408 -3.86 -29.38 -5.14
CA ASP A 408 -5.27 -29.74 -5.40
C ASP A 408 -5.41 -31.23 -5.80
N GLN A 409 -4.39 -31.80 -6.46
CA GLN A 409 -4.28 -33.24 -6.73
C GLN A 409 -3.94 -34.06 -5.48
N LYS A 410 -3.60 -33.41 -4.35
CA LYS A 410 -3.06 -34.03 -3.13
C LYS A 410 -1.69 -34.69 -3.30
N ASP A 411 -0.96 -34.37 -4.36
CA ASP A 411 0.45 -34.70 -4.50
C ASP A 411 1.27 -33.67 -3.71
N PHE A 412 1.36 -33.89 -2.41
CA PHE A 412 2.02 -32.97 -1.49
C PHE A 412 3.55 -33.00 -1.60
N ASP A 413 4.15 -34.04 -2.18
CA ASP A 413 5.60 -34.09 -2.44
C ASP A 413 5.98 -33.12 -3.56
N SER A 414 5.31 -33.24 -4.71
CA SER A 414 5.52 -32.32 -5.83
C SER A 414 5.17 -30.88 -5.43
N ALA A 415 4.04 -30.67 -4.75
CA ALA A 415 3.66 -29.32 -4.28
C ALA A 415 4.73 -28.69 -3.39
N LEU A 416 5.28 -29.45 -2.43
CA LEU A 416 6.34 -28.97 -1.54
C LEU A 416 7.59 -28.57 -2.32
N GLN A 417 8.01 -29.39 -3.28
CA GLN A 417 9.17 -29.10 -4.14
C GLN A 417 9.00 -27.78 -4.89
N TYR A 418 7.85 -27.57 -5.54
CA TYR A 418 7.60 -26.33 -6.29
C TYR A 418 7.51 -25.09 -5.39
N TYR A 419 6.91 -25.20 -4.20
CA TYR A 419 6.90 -24.08 -3.25
C TYR A 419 8.28 -23.76 -2.68
N GLN A 420 9.14 -24.77 -2.47
CA GLN A 420 10.53 -24.55 -2.07
C GLN A 420 11.32 -23.83 -3.17
N LEU A 421 11.19 -24.26 -4.43
CA LEU A 421 11.81 -23.59 -5.57
C LEU A 421 11.32 -22.15 -5.74
N GLN A 422 10.02 -21.90 -5.54
CA GLN A 422 9.47 -20.56 -5.53
C GLN A 422 10.12 -19.70 -4.43
N LEU A 423 10.13 -20.18 -3.18
CA LEU A 423 10.72 -19.45 -2.05
C LEU A 423 12.20 -19.15 -2.28
N GLU A 424 12.99 -20.13 -2.74
CA GLU A 424 14.41 -19.95 -3.02
C GLU A 424 14.68 -18.89 -4.10
N MET A 425 13.82 -18.82 -5.12
CA MET A 425 13.91 -17.81 -6.16
C MET A 425 13.52 -16.43 -5.61
N GLU A 426 12.40 -16.33 -4.89
CA GLU A 426 11.93 -15.07 -4.32
C GLU A 426 12.88 -14.52 -3.24
N GLU A 427 13.57 -15.37 -2.46
CA GLU A 427 14.54 -14.95 -1.44
C GLU A 427 15.78 -14.27 -2.04
N LYS A 428 16.11 -14.54 -3.31
CA LYS A 428 17.20 -13.87 -4.04
C LYS A 428 16.79 -12.53 -4.62
N ILE A 429 15.51 -12.37 -4.97
CA ILE A 429 15.00 -11.23 -5.73
C ILE A 429 14.42 -10.15 -4.82
N LEU A 430 13.67 -10.58 -3.81
CA LEU A 430 12.82 -9.69 -3.02
C LEU A 430 13.52 -9.24 -1.75
N SER A 431 13.23 -8.01 -1.33
CA SER A 431 13.72 -7.50 -0.05
C SER A 431 13.27 -8.38 1.11
N SER A 432 13.99 -8.26 2.23
CA SER A 432 13.66 -8.96 3.46
C SER A 432 12.34 -8.52 4.11
N GLU A 433 11.54 -7.67 3.48
CA GLU A 433 10.24 -7.23 3.97
C GLU A 433 9.09 -7.62 3.03
N HIS A 434 9.38 -8.13 1.84
CA HIS A 434 8.36 -8.40 0.84
C HIS A 434 7.35 -9.46 1.32
N SER A 435 6.05 -9.18 1.11
CA SER A 435 4.92 -9.96 1.63
C SER A 435 4.82 -11.37 1.03
N ASN A 436 5.21 -11.54 -0.24
CA ASN A 436 5.21 -12.87 -0.89
C ASN A 436 6.06 -13.90 -0.14
N LEU A 437 7.20 -13.49 0.45
CA LEU A 437 8.06 -14.43 1.19
C LEU A 437 7.35 -15.04 2.40
N THR A 438 6.50 -14.27 3.08
CA THR A 438 5.63 -14.80 4.14
C THR A 438 4.60 -15.79 3.59
N ARG A 439 3.96 -15.48 2.46
CA ARG A 439 2.96 -16.34 1.83
C ARG A 439 3.55 -17.67 1.38
N ASP A 440 4.78 -17.65 0.87
CA ASP A 440 5.47 -18.84 0.38
C ASP A 440 5.87 -19.75 1.55
N LEU A 441 6.37 -19.17 2.65
CA LEU A 441 6.60 -19.88 3.91
C LEU A 441 5.31 -20.52 4.44
N ASP A 442 4.20 -19.76 4.49
CA ASP A 442 2.91 -20.28 4.91
C ASP A 442 2.42 -21.43 4.01
N SER A 443 2.70 -21.36 2.71
CA SER A 443 2.36 -22.42 1.75
C SER A 443 3.15 -23.70 2.04
N ILE A 444 4.47 -23.60 2.24
CA ILE A 444 5.33 -24.74 2.62
C ILE A 444 4.85 -25.37 3.92
N VAL A 445 4.63 -24.56 4.96
CA VAL A 445 4.19 -25.03 6.28
C VAL A 445 2.83 -25.73 6.17
N ARG A 446 1.88 -25.15 5.42
CA ARG A 446 0.57 -25.74 5.18
C ARG A 446 0.68 -27.11 4.49
N ILE A 447 1.58 -27.28 3.52
CA ILE A 447 1.80 -28.57 2.87
C ILE A 447 2.45 -29.58 3.83
N LEU A 448 3.47 -29.19 4.59
CA LEU A 448 4.09 -30.06 5.59
C LEU A 448 3.07 -30.54 6.64
N LYS A 449 2.17 -29.66 7.08
CA LYS A 449 1.05 -30.01 7.97
C LYS A 449 0.08 -30.99 7.31
N LYS A 450 -0.30 -30.78 6.05
CA LYS A 450 -1.17 -31.72 5.30
C LYS A 450 -0.55 -33.11 5.13
N LYS A 451 0.79 -33.20 5.11
CA LYS A 451 1.55 -34.46 5.13
C LYS A 451 1.66 -35.10 6.53
N GLY A 452 1.17 -34.44 7.58
CA GLY A 452 1.37 -34.87 8.97
C GLY A 452 2.79 -34.64 9.51
N GLN A 453 3.65 -33.93 8.77
CA GLN A 453 5.05 -33.68 9.13
C GLN A 453 5.19 -32.42 9.99
N HIS A 454 4.51 -32.41 11.14
CA HIS A 454 4.47 -31.25 12.05
C HIS A 454 5.84 -30.88 12.61
N GLU A 455 6.69 -31.87 12.94
CA GLU A 455 8.05 -31.64 13.45
C GLU A 455 8.96 -31.01 12.38
N THR A 456 8.86 -31.48 11.12
CA THR A 456 9.59 -30.89 10.00
C THR A 456 9.16 -29.44 9.77
N ALA A 457 7.86 -29.15 9.84
CA ALA A 457 7.34 -27.78 9.75
C ALA A 457 7.87 -26.90 10.89
N LEU A 458 7.88 -27.43 12.12
CA LEU A 458 8.38 -26.71 13.29
C LEU A 458 9.87 -26.39 13.14
N ASN A 459 10.70 -27.38 12.79
CA ASN A 459 12.13 -27.21 12.58
C ASN A 459 12.44 -26.20 11.45
N PHE A 460 11.67 -26.27 10.35
CA PHE A 460 11.79 -25.33 9.24
C PHE A 460 11.51 -23.89 9.70
N CYS A 461 10.39 -23.66 10.40
CA CYS A 461 10.03 -22.34 10.92
C CYS A 461 11.01 -21.83 11.98
N GLN A 462 11.47 -22.68 12.89
CA GLN A 462 12.45 -22.31 13.93
C GLN A 462 13.80 -21.93 13.30
N LYS A 463 14.27 -22.66 12.29
CA LYS A 463 15.49 -22.30 11.55
C LYS A 463 15.36 -20.94 10.87
N LYS A 464 14.24 -20.69 10.16
CA LYS A 464 13.98 -19.39 9.53
C LYS A 464 13.85 -18.26 10.57
N LEU A 465 13.15 -18.49 11.69
CA LEU A 465 13.04 -17.52 12.79
C LEU A 465 14.39 -17.19 13.41
N SER A 466 15.25 -18.18 13.64
CA SER A 466 16.59 -17.96 14.22
C SER A 466 17.47 -17.11 13.32
N THR A 467 17.43 -17.37 12.00
CA THR A 467 18.15 -16.57 11.00
C THR A 467 17.62 -15.14 10.96
N GLN A 468 16.30 -14.96 11.00
CA GLN A 468 15.68 -13.63 11.04
C GLN A 468 16.02 -12.86 12.31
N ARG A 469 16.00 -13.51 13.49
CA ARG A 469 16.39 -12.87 14.76
C ARG A 469 17.86 -12.47 14.83
N ALA A 470 18.74 -13.16 14.10
CA ALA A 470 20.15 -12.82 14.01
C ALA A 470 20.41 -11.60 13.12
N ASN A 471 19.59 -11.41 12.07
CA ASN A 471 19.85 -10.42 11.01
C ASN A 471 18.91 -9.20 11.05
N LEU A 472 17.80 -9.25 11.80
CA LEU A 472 16.76 -8.22 11.79
C LEU A 472 16.52 -7.64 13.19
N PRO A 473 16.06 -6.37 13.29
CA PRO A 473 15.64 -5.77 14.56
C PRO A 473 14.57 -6.60 15.28
N LYS A 474 14.56 -6.56 16.63
CA LYS A 474 13.66 -7.39 17.46
C LYS A 474 12.17 -7.24 17.13
N ASN A 475 11.73 -6.06 16.71
CA ASN A 475 10.33 -5.75 16.38
C ASN A 475 10.04 -5.80 14.87
N HIS A 476 10.88 -6.46 14.09
CA HIS A 476 10.69 -6.52 12.64
C HIS A 476 9.47 -7.37 12.25
N ILE A 477 8.66 -6.89 11.30
CA ILE A 477 7.37 -7.46 10.90
C ILE A 477 7.46 -8.96 10.52
N ARG A 478 8.55 -9.39 9.86
CA ARG A 478 8.80 -10.81 9.57
C ARG A 478 8.87 -11.72 10.79
N ILE A 479 9.44 -11.25 11.89
CA ILE A 479 9.49 -12.02 13.14
C ILE A 479 8.05 -12.25 13.62
N GLY A 480 7.20 -11.23 13.55
CA GLY A 480 5.77 -11.33 13.86
C GLY A 480 5.05 -12.36 12.98
N HIS A 481 5.26 -12.32 11.66
CA HIS A 481 4.66 -13.31 10.76
C HIS A 481 5.15 -14.73 11.06
N MET A 482 6.45 -14.91 11.29
CA MET A 482 7.02 -16.22 11.56
C MET A 482 6.51 -16.80 12.90
N LEU A 483 6.35 -15.95 13.92
CA LEU A 483 5.71 -16.32 15.19
C LEU A 483 4.25 -16.70 14.99
N LYS A 484 3.48 -15.96 14.18
CA LYS A 484 2.11 -16.34 13.82
C LYS A 484 2.07 -17.71 13.16
N THR A 485 2.95 -17.98 12.20
CA THR A 485 3.00 -19.28 11.50
C THR A 485 3.41 -20.41 12.45
N LEU A 486 4.31 -20.17 13.40
CA LEU A 486 4.61 -21.11 14.49
C LEU A 486 3.39 -21.36 15.38
N GLY A 487 2.64 -20.32 15.72
CA GLY A 487 1.37 -20.44 16.43
C GLY A 487 0.36 -21.32 15.68
N ASP A 488 0.27 -21.18 14.36
CA ASP A 488 -0.58 -22.03 13.51
C ASP A 488 -0.13 -23.49 13.48
N ILE A 489 1.16 -23.79 13.65
CA ILE A 489 1.66 -25.17 13.78
C ILE A 489 1.27 -25.73 15.14
N PHE A 490 1.48 -24.96 16.22
CA PHE A 490 1.15 -25.39 17.58
C PHE A 490 -0.35 -25.58 17.81
N ARG A 491 -1.20 -24.72 17.24
CA ARG A 491 -2.67 -24.81 17.35
C ARG A 491 -3.20 -26.16 16.87
N ASP A 492 -2.60 -26.71 15.81
CA ASP A 492 -3.06 -27.96 15.22
C ASP A 492 -2.54 -29.19 15.98
N LYS A 493 -1.65 -29.01 16.97
CA LYS A 493 -1.18 -30.05 17.88
C LYS A 493 -2.06 -30.04 19.14
N GLU A 494 -2.76 -31.15 19.41
CA GLU A 494 -3.80 -31.25 20.45
C GLU A 494 -3.36 -30.89 21.89
N GLN A 495 -2.06 -30.76 22.16
CA GLN A 495 -1.50 -30.44 23.48
C GLN A 495 -0.71 -29.13 23.54
N SER A 496 -0.73 -28.29 22.49
CA SER A 496 0.11 -27.08 22.41
C SER A 496 -0.66 -25.76 22.28
N SER A 497 -1.88 -25.70 22.84
CA SER A 497 -2.73 -24.49 22.80
C SER A 497 -2.09 -23.29 23.53
N LYS A 498 -1.33 -23.56 24.60
CA LYS A 498 -0.64 -22.50 25.36
C LYS A 498 0.51 -21.89 24.56
N GLU A 499 1.34 -22.73 23.95
CA GLU A 499 2.46 -22.34 23.09
C GLU A 499 1.96 -21.61 21.84
N ALA A 500 0.82 -22.04 21.29
CA ALA A 500 0.15 -21.33 20.20
C ALA A 500 -0.26 -19.92 20.62
N LEU A 501 -0.91 -19.79 21.79
CA LEU A 501 -1.31 -18.50 22.34
C LEU A 501 -0.12 -17.58 22.57
N GLU A 502 0.95 -18.07 23.20
CA GLU A 502 2.19 -17.30 23.44
C GLU A 502 2.82 -16.80 22.13
N CYS A 503 2.81 -17.63 21.08
CA CYS A 503 3.31 -17.24 19.76
C CYS A 503 2.45 -16.13 19.13
N TYR A 504 1.11 -16.26 19.20
CA TYR A 504 0.21 -15.24 18.66
C TYR A 504 0.26 -13.93 19.46
N GLU A 505 0.41 -13.97 20.78
CA GLU A 505 0.54 -12.78 21.62
C GLU A 505 1.85 -12.03 21.34
N GLN A 506 2.96 -12.76 21.17
CA GLN A 506 4.23 -12.15 20.75
C GLN A 506 4.13 -11.56 19.34
N ALA A 507 3.50 -12.25 18.40
CA ALA A 507 3.27 -11.74 17.05
C ALA A 507 2.39 -10.47 17.07
N LEU A 508 1.30 -10.49 17.85
CA LEU A 508 0.41 -9.37 18.02
C LEU A 508 1.14 -8.14 18.59
N ALA A 509 1.94 -8.33 19.64
CA ALA A 509 2.74 -7.25 20.22
C ALA A 509 3.74 -6.65 19.22
N ILE A 510 4.32 -7.45 18.34
CA ILE A 510 5.17 -6.93 17.26
C ILE A 510 4.33 -6.11 16.27
N PHE A 511 3.19 -6.63 15.81
CA PHE A 511 2.34 -5.95 14.84
C PHE A 511 1.71 -4.66 15.37
N GLU A 512 1.36 -4.59 16.66
CA GLU A 512 0.84 -3.37 17.31
C GLU A 512 1.90 -2.26 17.40
N ASN A 513 3.18 -2.63 17.51
CA ASN A 513 4.29 -1.68 17.57
C ASN A 513 4.79 -1.24 16.19
N CYS A 514 4.33 -1.89 15.11
CA CYS A 514 4.67 -1.51 13.74
C CYS A 514 3.71 -0.43 13.22
N SER A 515 4.24 0.57 12.52
CA SER A 515 3.43 1.61 11.86
C SER A 515 3.40 1.38 10.35
N PRO A 516 2.21 1.41 9.70
CA PRO A 516 0.89 1.64 10.30
C PRO A 516 0.37 0.42 11.08
N THR A 517 -0.32 0.64 12.20
CA THR A 517 -0.80 -0.37 13.18
C THR A 517 -1.87 -1.35 12.64
N ASN A 518 -2.09 -1.38 11.34
CA ASN A 518 -3.21 -2.04 10.66
C ASN A 518 -2.72 -3.10 9.66
N HIS A 519 -1.78 -3.95 10.10
CA HIS A 519 -1.26 -5.04 9.27
C HIS A 519 -2.22 -6.23 9.22
N SER A 520 -2.30 -6.93 8.08
CA SER A 520 -3.10 -8.16 7.94
C SER A 520 -2.74 -9.22 8.98
N GLY A 521 -1.45 -9.31 9.33
CA GLY A 521 -0.96 -10.21 10.37
C GLY A 521 -1.57 -9.96 11.76
N LEU A 522 -1.87 -8.70 12.11
CA LEU A 522 -2.56 -8.35 13.35
C LEU A 522 -3.97 -8.93 13.39
N ILE A 523 -4.72 -8.75 12.29
CA ILE A 523 -6.08 -9.27 12.15
C ILE A 523 -6.07 -10.80 12.22
N ASP A 524 -5.11 -11.44 11.55
CA ASP A 524 -4.95 -12.90 11.57
C ASP A 524 -4.64 -13.44 12.98
N CYS A 525 -3.79 -12.74 13.75
CA CYS A 525 -3.50 -13.10 15.14
C CYS A 525 -4.75 -12.99 16.02
N LEU A 526 -5.50 -11.88 15.92
CA LEU A 526 -6.74 -11.70 16.69
C LEU A 526 -7.79 -12.78 16.35
N ILE A 527 -7.91 -13.14 15.07
CA ILE A 527 -8.81 -14.23 14.63
C ILE A 527 -8.32 -15.58 15.19
N ALA A 528 -7.01 -15.85 15.16
CA ALA A 528 -6.46 -17.10 15.68
C ALA A 528 -6.64 -17.23 17.21
N ILE A 529 -6.36 -16.16 17.97
CA ILE A 529 -6.59 -16.08 19.41
C ILE A 529 -8.08 -16.26 19.73
N SER A 530 -8.97 -15.61 18.97
CA SER A 530 -10.42 -15.79 19.10
C SER A 530 -10.83 -17.26 18.89
N GLY A 531 -10.26 -17.93 17.89
CA GLY A 531 -10.47 -19.36 17.65
C GLY A 531 -10.02 -20.25 18.81
N LEU A 532 -8.84 -19.97 19.38
CA LEU A 532 -8.33 -20.70 20.56
C LEU A 532 -9.26 -20.55 21.77
N TYR A 533 -9.71 -19.32 22.07
CA TYR A 533 -10.65 -19.09 23.17
C TYR A 533 -12.02 -19.73 22.91
N SER A 534 -12.51 -19.70 21.67
CA SER A 534 -13.76 -20.37 21.30
C SER A 534 -13.67 -21.88 21.51
N ASN A 535 -12.54 -22.51 21.17
CA ASN A 535 -12.32 -23.95 21.40
C ASN A 535 -12.20 -24.28 22.89
N ALA A 536 -11.70 -23.35 23.69
CA ALA A 536 -11.64 -23.45 25.15
C ALA A 536 -12.96 -23.07 25.84
N ASN A 537 -14.07 -22.86 25.10
CA ASN A 537 -15.36 -22.39 25.59
C ASN A 537 -15.33 -21.03 26.33
N ARG A 538 -14.27 -20.23 26.14
CA ARG A 538 -14.13 -18.85 26.65
C ARG A 538 -14.73 -17.88 25.63
N PHE A 539 -16.04 -17.94 25.44
CA PHE A 539 -16.72 -17.24 24.34
C PHE A 539 -16.66 -15.71 24.42
N ASP A 540 -16.65 -15.12 25.62
CA ASP A 540 -16.56 -13.66 25.78
C ASP A 540 -15.18 -13.12 25.38
N ASP A 541 -14.11 -13.83 25.72
CA ASP A 541 -12.74 -13.51 25.26
C ASP A 541 -12.61 -13.70 23.74
N ALA A 542 -13.25 -14.75 23.20
CA ALA A 542 -13.30 -15.00 21.77
C ALA A 542 -14.01 -13.86 21.03
N LEU A 543 -15.17 -13.41 21.52
CA LEU A 543 -15.91 -12.28 20.96
C LEU A 543 -15.09 -10.98 21.05
N THR A 544 -14.44 -10.71 22.19
CA THR A 544 -13.61 -9.51 22.38
C THR A 544 -12.53 -9.42 21.29
N ASN A 545 -11.77 -10.48 21.08
CA ASN A 545 -10.73 -10.51 20.04
C ASN A 545 -11.33 -10.47 18.63
N ARG A 546 -12.47 -11.13 18.41
CA ARG A 546 -13.12 -11.13 17.09
C ARG A 546 -13.69 -9.76 16.71
N PHE A 547 -14.25 -9.02 17.66
CA PHE A 547 -14.73 -7.67 17.47
C PHE A 547 -13.59 -6.69 17.23
N LYS A 548 -12.48 -6.81 17.97
CA LYS A 548 -11.26 -6.05 17.66
C LYS A 548 -10.81 -6.28 16.21
N ALA A 549 -10.71 -7.54 15.79
CA ALA A 549 -10.31 -7.87 14.42
C ALA A 549 -11.30 -7.30 13.38
N PHE A 550 -12.59 -7.36 13.69
CA PHE A 550 -13.65 -6.84 12.81
C PHE A 550 -13.61 -5.30 12.69
N ASP A 551 -13.38 -4.59 13.79
CA ASP A 551 -13.22 -3.13 13.79
C ASP A 551 -12.00 -2.70 12.95
N PHE A 552 -10.87 -3.40 13.06
CA PHE A 552 -9.73 -3.19 12.16
C PHE A 552 -10.10 -3.45 10.70
N GLN A 553 -10.78 -4.56 10.39
CA GLN A 553 -11.24 -4.87 9.03
C GLN A 553 -12.16 -3.76 8.48
N GLN A 554 -13.12 -3.27 9.26
CA GLN A 554 -14.05 -2.21 8.85
C GLN A 554 -13.36 -0.88 8.56
N ARG A 555 -12.27 -0.55 9.27
CA ARG A 555 -11.52 0.69 9.04
C ARG A 555 -10.74 0.68 7.74
N ILE A 556 -10.34 -0.50 7.26
CA ILE A 556 -9.47 -0.68 6.09
C ILE A 556 -10.29 -1.02 4.83
N GLN A 557 -11.43 -1.69 4.98
CA GLN A 557 -12.14 -2.31 3.86
C GLN A 557 -13.46 -1.60 3.55
N SER A 558 -13.85 -1.63 2.28
CA SER A 558 -15.19 -1.17 1.85
C SER A 558 -16.28 -1.97 2.60
N PRO A 559 -17.40 -1.35 3.02
CA PRO A 559 -18.50 -2.03 3.70
C PRO A 559 -19.10 -3.21 2.92
N SER A 560 -18.90 -3.24 1.60
CA SER A 560 -19.31 -4.34 0.74
C SER A 560 -18.25 -5.40 0.50
N ASN A 561 -17.08 -5.35 1.15
CA ASN A 561 -16.06 -6.37 0.95
C ASN A 561 -16.52 -7.73 1.50
N PRO A 562 -16.45 -8.82 0.72
CA PRO A 562 -16.79 -10.17 1.18
C PRO A 562 -16.07 -10.63 2.46
N SER A 563 -14.87 -10.13 2.77
CA SER A 563 -14.16 -10.42 4.04
C SER A 563 -14.96 -10.02 5.27
N LEU A 564 -15.69 -8.91 5.22
CA LEU A 564 -16.57 -8.47 6.31
C LEU A 564 -17.74 -9.44 6.51
N ALA A 565 -18.24 -10.04 5.43
CA ALA A 565 -19.27 -11.08 5.52
C ALA A 565 -18.76 -12.34 6.22
N TRP A 566 -17.53 -12.76 5.92
CA TRP A 566 -16.87 -13.85 6.66
C TRP A 566 -16.71 -13.52 8.14
N ALA A 567 -16.40 -12.26 8.45
CA ALA A 567 -16.25 -11.84 9.83
C ALA A 567 -17.54 -11.84 10.63
N LEU A 568 -18.61 -11.33 10.04
CA LEU A 568 -19.95 -11.41 10.62
C LEU A 568 -20.37 -12.87 10.79
N LYS A 569 -20.05 -13.74 9.82
CA LYS A 569 -20.31 -15.18 9.92
C LYS A 569 -19.57 -15.82 11.10
N ASP A 570 -18.29 -15.49 11.32
CA ASP A 570 -17.53 -16.01 12.46
C ASP A 570 -18.13 -15.56 13.80
N ILE A 571 -18.53 -14.29 13.91
CA ILE A 571 -19.19 -13.75 15.09
C ILE A 571 -20.53 -14.45 15.32
N GLY A 572 -21.33 -14.64 14.27
CA GLY A 572 -22.58 -15.38 14.31
C GLY A 572 -22.38 -16.84 14.76
N ARG A 573 -21.28 -17.48 14.35
CA ARG A 573 -20.91 -18.83 14.81
C ARG A 573 -20.59 -18.86 16.30
N ILE A 574 -19.85 -17.89 16.82
CA ILE A 574 -19.56 -17.82 18.26
C ILE A 574 -20.84 -17.64 19.06
N TYR A 575 -21.75 -16.74 18.66
CA TYR A 575 -23.06 -16.58 19.31
C TYR A 575 -23.92 -17.84 19.21
N PHE A 576 -23.87 -18.55 18.09
CA PHE A 576 -24.55 -19.83 17.93
C PHE A 576 -24.03 -20.87 18.93
N CYS A 577 -22.71 -20.97 19.12
CA CYS A 577 -22.10 -21.85 20.14
C CYS A 577 -22.48 -21.44 21.57
N MET A 578 -22.74 -20.15 21.83
CA MET A 578 -23.28 -19.66 23.11
C MET A 578 -24.79 -19.92 23.30
N ASN A 579 -25.47 -20.56 22.34
CA ASN A 579 -26.93 -20.68 22.28
C ASN A 579 -27.69 -19.32 22.20
N LYS A 580 -27.00 -18.24 21.81
CA LYS A 580 -27.56 -16.91 21.61
C LYS A 580 -28.06 -16.76 20.17
N TYR A 581 -29.15 -17.49 19.86
CA TYR A 581 -29.60 -17.70 18.47
C TYR A 581 -30.12 -16.43 17.78
N ILE A 582 -30.74 -15.50 18.51
CA ILE A 582 -31.24 -14.24 17.93
C ILE A 582 -30.05 -13.40 17.45
N GLN A 583 -29.04 -13.21 18.30
CA GLN A 583 -27.82 -12.51 17.91
C GLN A 583 -27.12 -13.21 16.73
N ALA A 584 -27.00 -14.54 16.77
CA ALA A 584 -26.41 -15.30 15.66
C ALA A 584 -27.14 -15.06 14.34
N LEU A 585 -28.48 -15.01 14.36
CA LEU A 585 -29.31 -14.75 13.19
C LEU A 585 -29.03 -13.36 12.59
N ASP A 586 -28.95 -12.32 13.43
CA ASP A 586 -28.67 -10.95 12.97
C ASP A 586 -27.33 -10.86 12.24
N TYR A 587 -26.28 -11.47 12.80
CA TYR A 587 -24.95 -11.50 12.17
C TYR A 587 -24.95 -12.28 10.86
N TYR A 588 -25.64 -13.43 10.79
CA TYR A 588 -25.75 -14.19 9.55
C TYR A 588 -26.54 -13.45 8.46
N MET A 589 -27.60 -12.73 8.82
CA MET A 589 -28.36 -11.90 7.87
C MET A 589 -27.52 -10.75 7.31
N ASN A 590 -26.74 -10.08 8.15
CA ASN A 590 -25.82 -9.04 7.70
C ASN A 590 -24.73 -9.60 6.77
N ALA A 591 -24.20 -10.80 7.07
CA ALA A 591 -23.27 -11.49 6.18
C ALA A 591 -23.90 -11.83 4.83
N LEU A 592 -25.14 -12.33 4.81
CA LEU A 592 -25.87 -12.65 3.58
C LEU A 592 -26.03 -11.42 2.67
N LYS A 593 -26.42 -10.28 3.24
CA LYS A 593 -26.59 -9.02 2.48
C LYS A 593 -25.32 -8.61 1.73
N ILE A 594 -24.15 -8.79 2.35
CA ILE A 594 -22.86 -8.48 1.71
C ILE A 594 -22.54 -9.52 0.63
N PHE A 595 -22.80 -10.81 0.87
CA PHE A 595 -22.58 -11.84 -0.14
C PHE A 595 -23.46 -11.65 -1.38
N GLU A 596 -24.75 -11.34 -1.23
CA GLU A 596 -25.68 -11.12 -2.34
C GLU A 596 -25.32 -9.89 -3.20
N LYS A 597 -24.65 -8.89 -2.63
CA LYS A 597 -24.15 -7.74 -3.40
C LYS A 597 -23.00 -8.09 -4.35
N ASN A 598 -22.24 -9.15 -4.03
CA ASN A 598 -21.01 -9.50 -4.73
C ASN A 598 -21.11 -10.79 -5.56
N TYR A 599 -22.04 -11.68 -5.20
CA TYR A 599 -22.19 -13.01 -5.80
C TYR A 599 -23.64 -13.27 -6.19
N ASP A 600 -23.82 -14.07 -7.24
CA ASP A 600 -25.16 -14.49 -7.68
C ASP A 600 -25.81 -15.42 -6.63
N HIS A 601 -27.15 -15.50 -6.61
CA HIS A 601 -27.89 -16.30 -5.61
C HIS A 601 -27.52 -17.79 -5.60
N GLU A 602 -27.07 -18.33 -6.73
CA GLU A 602 -26.64 -19.73 -6.85
C GLU A 602 -25.23 -19.99 -6.30
N HIS A 603 -24.49 -18.95 -5.93
CA HIS A 603 -23.11 -19.06 -5.49
C HIS A 603 -22.99 -19.83 -4.17
N LYS A 604 -21.94 -20.66 -4.04
CA LYS A 604 -21.72 -21.54 -2.87
C LYS A 604 -21.73 -20.80 -1.53
N HIS A 605 -21.20 -19.58 -1.48
CA HIS A 605 -21.17 -18.77 -0.25
C HIS A 605 -22.56 -18.30 0.18
N VAL A 606 -23.39 -17.86 -0.77
CA VAL A 606 -24.78 -17.45 -0.53
C VAL A 606 -25.60 -18.65 -0.03
N LYS A 607 -25.50 -19.81 -0.69
CA LYS A 607 -26.16 -21.04 -0.24
C LYS A 607 -25.72 -21.48 1.16
N ASN A 608 -24.42 -21.39 1.47
CA ASN A 608 -23.90 -21.79 2.77
C ASN A 608 -24.47 -20.91 3.90
N ILE A 609 -24.49 -19.59 3.75
CA ILE A 609 -25.02 -18.70 4.78
C ILE A 609 -26.55 -18.83 4.90
N GLN A 610 -27.27 -19.05 3.79
CA GLN A 610 -28.72 -19.35 3.82
C GLN A 610 -29.02 -20.63 4.60
N ASN A 611 -28.22 -21.69 4.42
CA ASN A 611 -28.35 -22.93 5.20
C ASN A 611 -28.09 -22.70 6.69
N GLN A 612 -27.10 -21.87 7.04
CA GLN A 612 -26.85 -21.50 8.44
C GLN A 612 -28.02 -20.71 9.03
N ILE A 613 -28.56 -19.73 8.31
CA ILE A 613 -29.75 -18.98 8.70
C ILE A 613 -30.94 -19.91 8.94
N ALA A 614 -31.20 -20.86 8.03
CA ALA A 614 -32.25 -21.85 8.18
C ALA A 614 -32.05 -22.72 9.44
N THR A 615 -30.81 -23.13 9.71
CA THR A 615 -30.46 -23.91 10.91
C THR A 615 -30.73 -23.11 12.19
N VAL A 616 -30.36 -21.83 12.22
CA VAL A 616 -30.63 -20.96 13.38
C VAL A 616 -32.12 -20.74 13.56
N ARG A 617 -32.88 -20.47 12.50
CA ARG A 617 -34.34 -20.32 12.56
C ARG A 617 -35.02 -21.56 13.14
N ASN A 618 -34.65 -22.75 12.68
CA ASN A 618 -35.15 -24.01 13.23
C ASN A 618 -34.86 -24.13 14.74
N LYS A 619 -33.67 -23.70 15.20
CA LYS A 619 -33.32 -23.70 16.63
C LYS A 619 -34.13 -22.69 17.44
N ILE A 620 -34.40 -21.51 16.87
CA ILE A 620 -35.28 -20.49 17.48
C ILE A 620 -36.70 -21.04 17.61
N ASP A 621 -37.24 -21.65 16.55
CA ASP A 621 -38.59 -22.23 16.54
C ASP A 621 -38.73 -23.39 17.53
N LEU A 622 -37.70 -24.24 17.65
CA LEU A 622 -37.65 -25.32 18.65
C LEU A 622 -37.56 -24.79 20.08
N ALA A 623 -36.76 -23.74 20.32
CA ALA A 623 -36.69 -23.09 21.63
C ALA A 623 -38.01 -22.38 22.00
N GLY A 624 -38.68 -21.78 21.01
CA GLY A 624 -40.01 -21.20 21.16
C GLY A 624 -41.07 -22.26 21.48
N LYS A 625 -41.02 -23.44 20.84
CA LYS A 625 -41.93 -24.56 21.13
C LYS A 625 -41.68 -25.24 22.48
N ASN A 626 -40.43 -25.33 22.92
CA ASN A 626 -40.09 -25.91 24.24
C ASN A 626 -40.42 -24.98 25.42
N ASN A 627 -40.65 -23.68 25.17
CA ASN A 627 -41.13 -22.73 26.17
C ASN A 627 -42.67 -22.65 26.24
N VAL A 628 -43.40 -23.51 25.52
CA VAL A 628 -44.86 -23.62 25.65
C VAL A 628 -45.22 -24.87 26.45
N SER A 629 -45.34 -24.70 27.77
CA SER A 629 -46.10 -25.57 28.67
C SER A 629 -47.21 -24.73 29.33
N PRO A 630 -48.41 -25.28 29.55
CA PRO A 630 -49.65 -24.51 29.48
C PRO A 630 -50.09 -24.02 30.86
N PHE A 631 -49.72 -22.82 31.28
CA PHE A 631 -50.45 -22.13 32.35
C PHE A 631 -50.25 -20.62 32.28
N GLY A 632 -51.38 -19.90 32.34
CA GLY A 632 -51.43 -18.53 32.85
C GLY A 632 -51.53 -17.45 31.78
N THR A 633 -52.77 -17.18 31.36
CA THR A 633 -53.19 -15.86 30.86
C THR A 633 -52.85 -14.75 31.86
N ILE A 634 -52.75 -13.51 31.33
CA ILE A 634 -52.96 -12.16 31.92
C ILE A 634 -51.74 -11.22 31.68
N PRO A 635 -51.90 -9.95 31.27
CA PRO A 635 -52.62 -9.40 30.11
C PRO A 635 -51.72 -8.42 29.30
N ASP A 636 -52.28 -7.80 28.26
CA ASP A 636 -51.67 -6.71 27.48
C ASP A 636 -51.12 -5.55 28.34
N HIS A 637 -49.86 -5.18 28.11
CA HIS A 637 -49.35 -3.85 28.43
C HIS A 637 -48.60 -3.25 27.23
N ASP A 638 -49.27 -2.28 26.62
CA ASP A 638 -48.78 -1.07 25.95
C ASP A 638 -47.40 -1.13 25.27
N ILE A 639 -47.44 -1.33 23.96
CA ILE A 639 -46.43 -0.82 23.03
C ILE A 639 -46.62 0.71 22.96
N ARG A 640 -45.78 1.45 23.69
CA ARG A 640 -45.49 2.85 23.36
C ARG A 640 -44.20 2.92 22.56
N THR A 641 -44.36 3.14 21.26
CA THR A 641 -43.34 3.71 20.39
C THR A 641 -42.94 5.08 20.93
N ASN A 642 -41.64 5.29 21.17
CA ASN A 642 -41.08 6.64 21.21
C ASN A 642 -40.13 6.80 20.03
N ASP A 643 -40.63 7.51 19.03
CA ASP A 643 -39.84 8.32 18.13
C ASP A 643 -39.00 9.28 18.96
N ASN A 644 -37.68 9.14 18.86
CA ASN A 644 -36.76 10.25 18.94
C ASN A 644 -35.44 9.82 18.32
N GLY A 645 -35.44 9.83 16.98
CA GLY A 645 -34.22 9.99 16.20
C GLY A 645 -33.51 11.25 16.68
N THR A 646 -32.47 11.07 17.50
CA THR A 646 -31.48 12.09 17.77
C THR A 646 -30.10 11.49 17.57
N VAL A 647 -29.56 11.82 16.40
CA VAL A 647 -28.15 11.77 16.07
C VAL A 647 -27.42 12.66 17.07
N LEU A 648 -26.64 12.05 17.97
CA LEU A 648 -25.65 12.77 18.77
C LEU A 648 -24.52 13.23 17.84
N LYS A 649 -24.76 14.38 17.22
CA LYS A 649 -23.78 15.19 16.50
C LYS A 649 -22.90 15.84 17.56
N ILE A 650 -21.80 15.19 17.92
CA ILE A 650 -20.74 15.81 18.72
C ILE A 650 -20.06 16.84 17.81
N THR A 651 -20.59 18.06 17.81
CA THR A 651 -19.90 19.25 17.33
C THR A 651 -18.71 19.51 18.26
N LYS A 652 -17.52 19.06 17.88
CA LYS A 652 -16.29 19.63 18.41
C LYS A 652 -16.16 21.03 17.81
N SER A 653 -16.25 22.02 18.69
CA SER A 653 -15.90 23.41 18.45
C SER A 653 -14.49 23.49 17.87
N VAL A 654 -14.41 24.06 16.66
CA VAL A 654 -13.17 24.54 16.07
C VAL A 654 -12.74 25.72 16.93
N SER A 655 -11.78 25.48 17.82
CA SER A 655 -11.03 26.56 18.44
C SER A 655 -10.06 27.10 17.39
N SER A 656 -10.17 28.41 17.20
CA SER A 656 -9.30 29.29 16.46
C SER A 656 -7.82 28.93 16.66
N ILE A 657 -7.17 28.45 15.59
CA ILE A 657 -5.72 28.44 15.50
C ILE A 657 -5.31 29.88 15.18
N THR A 658 -4.89 30.58 16.22
CA THR A 658 -4.17 31.84 16.12
C THR A 658 -2.86 31.62 15.36
N THR A 659 -2.70 32.41 14.32
CA THR A 659 -1.50 32.69 13.53
C THR A 659 -0.22 32.74 14.35
N THR A 660 0.73 31.86 14.05
CA THR A 660 2.20 32.05 14.17
C THR A 660 2.93 30.88 13.48
N ASP A 661 2.67 30.69 12.18
CA ASP A 661 3.52 29.82 11.34
C ASP A 661 4.59 30.69 10.65
N THR A 662 5.63 31.02 11.40
CA THR A 662 6.91 31.54 10.91
C THR A 662 8.04 30.71 11.49
N VAL A 663 8.20 29.47 10.99
CA VAL A 663 9.47 28.74 11.13
C VAL A 663 9.72 27.99 9.82
N LYS A 664 10.84 28.31 9.16
CA LYS A 664 11.40 27.61 8.00
C LYS A 664 11.33 26.08 8.21
N SER A 665 10.79 25.40 7.19
CA SER A 665 10.52 23.95 7.05
C SER A 665 11.28 22.97 7.97
N ARG A 666 10.52 22.05 8.59
CA ARG A 666 11.03 20.80 9.20
C ARG A 666 11.35 19.78 8.10
N ILE A 667 12.53 19.17 8.16
CA ILE A 667 12.92 18.00 7.35
C ILE A 667 12.15 16.78 7.86
N CYS A 668 11.42 16.10 6.98
CA CYS A 668 10.94 14.75 7.26
C CYS A 668 12.02 13.78 6.78
N ILE A 669 12.67 13.10 7.73
CA ILE A 669 13.68 12.07 7.46
C ILE A 669 12.94 10.75 7.25
N VAL A 670 13.07 10.16 6.07
CA VAL A 670 12.56 8.82 5.76
C VAL A 670 13.74 7.86 5.61
N GLN A 671 13.61 6.70 6.25
CA GLN A 671 14.55 5.59 6.14
C GLN A 671 14.36 4.83 4.84
#